data_AF-A0A5C6F9W7-F1
#
_entry.id   AF-A0A5C6F9W7-F1
#
_cell.length_a   1.000
_cell.length_b   1.000
_cell.length_c   1.000
_cell.angle_alpha   90.00
_cell.angle_beta   90.00
_cell.angle_gamma   90.00
#
_symmetry.space_group_name_H-M   'P 1'
#
loop_
_entity.id
_entity.type
_entity.pdbx_description
1 polymer ?
#
loop_
_entity_poly.entity_id
_entity_poly.type
_entity_poly.pdbx_seq_one_letter_code
_entity_poly.pdbx_strand_id
1 'polypeptide(L)'
;MTPSSHSRYRTKRRRFESLETRRLLTTVLTTWGSGISAEGESTANAQPSFVIANPVTVDEDLPLQTIADFATDFDPGPGEGDESTASQVIHDEGAGGTVNPMSADNTTPTNLGTLAIGSNIVRGTVESAKSVGNVDVFTFQIEPGFQLDGLFVLEYSYDEPPANSNERNAFLAINDTDSFPYDAFDLDFNINPFLDETAFIGGTVFGLDDLPDVGGASILRRAGVVTGSRFTPPLAAGTYTFYIQQTGPLNHYALDLRVTEITKQSVLAYHVTNVSDPSLFTTQPTIDVDGTLRFRSAANANGVATFDVSVQDNGGTENGGDDTSMISVGTITINAVNDPPTFNAVNPPSVLQNAGPQTVANFATDFVPGPDNESDQTIVRYSISNFDDPTFFDADPAIDASGTLTYAARTDLVGSVSFDVTVTDSGGGNDTSAPKRITITVDSPPILYDRGDAPETYPVMITDDGARHEIGDLFLGAGVSADADGQPSQAADTDDLDDGIRFITDIVAFGDGTYTGGVLVTASAAGVLDAWIDFNRDGDWDDLGEKFATSVSVLAGSTTVPVPVPSIAEVGETFARFRLSSAGGLAVTGSATDGEVEDYRITILDGASAPEIHVNLNASDDVVQVRDGVVVVESGSATILSSLVASVGSVVINDIDGNAVLLVDAQAPVVISSTSPSAVKMGAGQQIDGRFVRTIVDKNGTSLVSVETQQPWQNLVLVSDVNNSGDVSASDALRIINELGRREFSDGVTQDLDDPSTVLVWPDTYFDQNGDGRVTALDALRVINELARIRISSEPEILWIDHLMATSNWAFDDDLGDDDVVLSSIF
;
A
#
# COMPACT_ATOMS: atom_id res chain seq x y z
N MET A 1 -42.70 -60.64 -29.94
CA MET A 1 -43.70 -60.47 -31.01
C MET A 1 -44.07 -58.99 -31.08
N THR A 2 -43.73 -58.36 -32.21
CA THR A 2 -44.06 -57.00 -32.69
C THR A 2 -45.55 -56.88 -33.11
N PRO A 3 -46.10 -55.72 -33.59
CA PRO A 3 -45.72 -54.29 -33.44
C PRO A 3 -46.89 -53.23 -33.40
N SER A 4 -46.53 -51.96 -33.12
CA SER A 4 -47.09 -50.67 -33.65
C SER A 4 -48.51 -50.22 -33.22
N SER A 5 -48.91 -48.94 -33.12
CA SER A 5 -48.39 -47.66 -33.65
C SER A 5 -49.00 -46.43 -32.93
N HIS A 6 -48.19 -45.36 -32.82
CA HIS A 6 -48.52 -43.92 -32.91
C HIS A 6 -49.49 -43.24 -31.91
N SER A 7 -48.93 -42.46 -30.98
CA SER A 7 -49.61 -41.41 -30.21
C SER A 7 -49.17 -40.02 -30.67
N ARG A 8 -50.17 -39.14 -30.87
CA ARG A 8 -50.07 -37.77 -31.38
C ARG A 8 -50.58 -36.79 -30.31
N TYR A 9 -49.83 -35.70 -30.19
CA TYR A 9 -50.19 -34.33 -29.79
C TYR A 9 -50.24 -33.87 -28.32
N ARG A 10 -49.37 -32.87 -28.10
CA ARG A 10 -49.13 -31.95 -26.99
C ARG A 10 -50.27 -30.95 -26.77
N THR A 11 -50.28 -30.40 -25.55
CA THR A 11 -51.04 -29.20 -25.13
C THR A 11 -50.09 -28.04 -24.81
N LYS A 12 -50.39 -26.83 -25.34
CA LYS A 12 -50.05 -25.44 -24.88
C LYS A 12 -48.56 -25.01 -24.81
N ARG A 13 -48.13 -23.75 -25.02
CA ARG A 13 -48.68 -22.44 -25.49
C ARG A 13 -47.49 -21.46 -25.67
N ARG A 14 -47.65 -20.47 -26.58
CA ARG A 14 -47.01 -19.12 -26.69
C ARG A 14 -45.50 -19.07 -27.05
N ARG A 15 -45.14 -18.63 -28.26
CA ARG A 15 -45.02 -17.25 -28.84
C ARG A 15 -43.60 -16.69 -28.64
N PHE A 16 -42.80 -16.67 -29.70
CA PHE A 16 -42.10 -15.50 -30.24
C PHE A 16 -41.53 -15.90 -31.61
N GLU A 17 -41.92 -15.15 -32.64
CA GLU A 17 -41.46 -15.30 -34.03
C GLU A 17 -40.09 -14.64 -34.19
N SER A 18 -39.17 -15.30 -34.87
CA SER A 18 -37.87 -14.75 -35.28
C SER A 18 -37.49 -15.36 -36.62
N LEU A 19 -37.51 -14.50 -37.64
CA LEU A 19 -36.55 -14.41 -38.75
C LEU A 19 -36.03 -15.73 -39.35
N GLU A 20 -36.74 -16.25 -40.36
CA GLU A 20 -36.11 -17.02 -41.45
C GLU A 20 -37.11 -17.28 -42.60
N THR A 21 -37.35 -16.29 -43.46
CA THR A 21 -37.66 -16.54 -44.90
C THR A 21 -37.78 -15.21 -45.65
N ARG A 22 -36.82 -14.91 -46.54
CA ARG A 22 -37.02 -14.20 -47.82
C ARG A 22 -35.68 -14.04 -48.55
N ARG A 23 -35.39 -15.00 -49.43
CA ARG A 23 -34.53 -14.80 -50.60
C ARG A 23 -35.24 -15.42 -51.81
N LEU A 24 -35.27 -14.64 -52.90
CA LEU A 24 -35.65 -14.98 -54.27
C LEU A 24 -37.16 -14.97 -54.61
N LEU A 25 -37.61 -13.96 -55.37
CA LEU A 25 -38.05 -14.11 -56.76
C LEU A 25 -38.55 -12.75 -57.31
N THR A 26 -37.92 -12.24 -58.37
CA THR A 26 -38.50 -11.25 -59.29
C THR A 26 -38.37 -11.84 -60.69
N THR A 27 -39.49 -12.18 -61.35
CA THR A 27 -39.67 -12.24 -62.83
C THR A 27 -41.09 -12.71 -63.18
N VAL A 28 -41.81 -11.85 -63.93
CA VAL A 28 -42.99 -12.06 -64.80
C VAL A 28 -44.37 -12.29 -64.17
N LEU A 29 -45.28 -11.32 -64.41
CA LEU A 29 -46.66 -11.60 -64.84
C LEU A 29 -47.29 -10.38 -65.56
N THR A 30 -47.31 -10.43 -66.89
CA THR A 30 -48.41 -9.93 -67.74
C THR A 30 -49.58 -10.94 -67.62
N THR A 31 -50.89 -10.62 -67.56
CA THR A 31 -51.75 -10.06 -68.62
C THR A 31 -53.23 -9.97 -68.11
N TRP A 32 -53.96 -8.91 -68.51
CA TRP A 32 -55.44 -8.73 -68.73
C TRP A 32 -56.37 -8.56 -67.49
N GLY A 33 -57.33 -7.62 -67.43
CA GLY A 33 -57.81 -6.60 -68.37
C GLY A 33 -59.01 -5.78 -67.83
N SER A 34 -59.55 -4.93 -68.72
CA SER A 34 -60.80 -4.14 -68.67
C SER A 34 -60.73 -2.71 -68.13
N GLY A 35 -60.98 -1.78 -69.04
CA GLY A 35 -60.88 -0.34 -68.85
C GLY A 35 -62.06 0.30 -68.13
N ILE A 36 -61.74 1.43 -67.51
CA ILE A 36 -62.59 2.58 -67.23
C ILE A 36 -61.70 3.81 -67.49
N SER A 37 -62.31 4.81 -68.11
CA SER A 37 -61.77 6.12 -68.50
C SER A 37 -60.69 6.69 -67.57
N ALA A 38 -59.51 6.94 -68.14
CA ALA A 38 -58.51 7.82 -67.55
C ALA A 38 -58.99 9.27 -67.68
N GLU A 39 -59.64 9.77 -66.64
CA GLU A 39 -59.63 11.19 -66.33
C GLU A 39 -58.22 11.54 -65.80
N GLY A 40 -57.63 12.62 -66.33
CA GLY A 40 -56.51 13.36 -65.74
C GLY A 40 -55.30 12.55 -65.29
N GLU A 41 -54.40 12.21 -66.22
CA GLU A 41 -53.01 11.95 -65.83
C GLU A 41 -52.38 13.29 -65.43
N SER A 42 -52.43 13.61 -64.13
CA SER A 42 -51.49 14.56 -63.54
C SER A 42 -50.10 13.96 -63.63
N THR A 43 -49.13 14.78 -63.98
CA THR A 43 -47.71 14.47 -63.90
C THR A 43 -47.31 14.36 -62.43
N ALA A 44 -47.62 13.23 -61.79
CA ALA A 44 -47.23 13.01 -60.39
C ALA A 44 -45.71 13.10 -60.24
N ASN A 45 -45.25 14.03 -59.40
CA ASN A 45 -43.84 14.19 -59.02
C ASN A 45 -43.30 12.87 -58.42
N ALA A 46 -42.07 12.50 -58.77
CA ALA A 46 -41.41 11.35 -58.16
C ALA A 46 -40.85 11.75 -56.79
N GLN A 47 -40.95 10.85 -55.81
CA GLN A 47 -40.43 11.07 -54.46
C GLN A 47 -38.93 11.46 -54.46
N PRO A 48 -38.49 12.45 -53.65
CA PRO A 48 -37.09 12.85 -53.60
C PRO A 48 -36.18 11.72 -53.08
N SER A 49 -34.92 11.73 -53.50
CA SER A 49 -33.92 10.72 -53.10
C SER A 49 -32.56 11.33 -52.75
N PHE A 50 -31.73 10.57 -52.02
CA PHE A 50 -30.40 10.95 -51.57
C PHE A 50 -29.59 9.70 -51.19
N VAL A 51 -28.29 9.86 -50.97
CA VAL A 51 -27.36 8.80 -50.54
C VAL A 51 -26.77 9.17 -49.18
N ILE A 52 -26.53 8.19 -48.30
CA ILE A 52 -25.81 8.39 -47.04
C ILE A 52 -24.46 7.67 -47.00
N ALA A 53 -23.45 8.32 -46.41
CA ALA A 53 -22.15 7.73 -46.11
C ALA A 53 -22.21 6.95 -44.78
N ASN A 54 -22.27 5.61 -44.84
CA ASN A 54 -22.55 4.73 -43.70
C ASN A 54 -21.62 3.48 -43.72
N PRO A 55 -21.06 2.99 -42.58
CA PRO A 55 -21.15 3.48 -41.20
C PRO A 55 -20.15 4.58 -40.82
N VAL A 56 -20.52 5.36 -39.80
CA VAL A 56 -19.64 6.32 -39.11
C VAL A 56 -19.08 5.67 -37.85
N THR A 57 -17.77 5.75 -37.65
CA THR A 57 -17.10 5.25 -36.44
C THR A 57 -16.29 6.35 -35.79
N VAL A 58 -16.47 6.53 -34.48
CA VAL A 58 -15.72 7.48 -33.65
C VAL A 58 -15.35 6.82 -32.33
N ASP A 59 -14.43 7.42 -31.59
CA ASP A 59 -14.10 7.01 -30.22
C ASP A 59 -14.98 7.78 -29.22
N GLU A 60 -15.20 7.23 -28.03
CA GLU A 60 -15.93 7.92 -26.95
C GLU A 60 -15.17 9.16 -26.44
N ASP A 61 -15.87 9.99 -25.64
CA ASP A 61 -15.35 11.23 -25.04
C ASP A 61 -14.80 12.31 -25.98
N LEU A 62 -14.98 12.13 -27.29
CA LEU A 62 -14.62 13.14 -28.26
C LEU A 62 -15.56 14.37 -28.16
N PRO A 63 -15.07 15.57 -28.53
CA PRO A 63 -15.92 16.76 -28.66
C PRO A 63 -16.99 16.57 -29.73
N LEU A 64 -17.83 17.59 -29.98
CA LEU A 64 -18.85 17.55 -31.03
C LEU A 64 -18.26 17.06 -32.37
N GLN A 65 -18.79 15.96 -32.87
CA GLN A 65 -18.41 15.36 -34.14
C GLN A 65 -19.13 16.08 -35.28
N THR A 66 -18.43 16.27 -36.40
CA THR A 66 -18.96 16.92 -37.62
C THR A 66 -18.45 16.14 -38.82
N ILE A 67 -19.35 15.42 -39.50
CA ILE A 67 -19.04 14.57 -40.65
C ILE A 67 -19.68 15.21 -41.88
N ALA A 68 -18.86 15.92 -42.67
CA ALA A 68 -19.28 16.49 -43.94
C ALA A 68 -19.63 15.39 -44.95
N ASP A 69 -20.45 15.75 -45.94
CA ASP A 69 -20.86 14.84 -47.03
C ASP A 69 -21.50 13.52 -46.50
N PHE A 70 -22.14 13.56 -45.33
CA PHE A 70 -22.83 12.40 -44.79
C PHE A 70 -24.09 12.09 -45.59
N ALA A 71 -24.84 13.10 -46.03
CA ALA A 71 -25.96 12.96 -46.96
C ALA A 71 -25.66 13.72 -48.27
N THR A 72 -25.63 13.02 -49.40
CA THR A 72 -25.22 13.56 -50.71
C THR A 72 -26.16 13.13 -51.82
N ASP A 73 -25.89 13.59 -53.05
CA ASP A 73 -26.58 13.17 -54.28
C ASP A 73 -28.11 13.35 -54.21
N PHE A 74 -28.54 14.51 -53.68
CA PHE A 74 -29.96 14.85 -53.62
C PHE A 74 -30.55 14.99 -55.03
N ASP A 75 -31.62 14.24 -55.30
CA ASP A 75 -32.44 14.33 -56.51
C ASP A 75 -33.89 14.66 -56.11
N PRO A 76 -34.42 15.83 -56.51
CA PRO A 76 -35.79 16.22 -56.18
C PRO A 76 -36.88 15.52 -56.99
N GLY A 77 -36.55 14.82 -58.08
CA GLY A 77 -37.56 14.32 -59.03
C GLY A 77 -38.04 15.38 -60.05
N PRO A 78 -38.90 14.99 -61.02
CA PRO A 78 -39.39 15.87 -62.09
C PRO A 78 -40.41 16.91 -61.56
N GLY A 79 -40.10 18.20 -61.69
CA GLY A 79 -40.87 19.31 -61.10
C GLY A 79 -42.08 19.83 -61.90
N GLU A 80 -42.94 20.61 -61.23
CA GLU A 80 -44.15 21.25 -61.77
C GLU A 80 -43.93 22.73 -62.10
N GLY A 81 -43.92 23.09 -63.38
CA GLY A 81 -43.80 24.49 -63.84
C GLY A 81 -45.12 25.26 -63.81
N ASP A 82 -45.06 26.52 -63.39
CA ASP A 82 -46.20 27.47 -63.33
C ASP A 82 -46.65 27.89 -64.75
N GLU A 83 -47.93 27.68 -65.12
CA GLU A 83 -48.46 28.11 -66.44
C GLU A 83 -48.71 29.63 -66.47
N SER A 84 -47.96 30.37 -67.30
CA SER A 84 -48.26 31.77 -67.64
C SER A 84 -49.48 31.89 -68.57
N THR A 85 -50.42 32.80 -68.28
CA THR A 85 -51.63 33.05 -69.10
C THR A 85 -51.45 34.05 -70.24
N ALA A 86 -50.22 34.50 -70.51
CA ALA A 86 -49.93 35.43 -71.60
C ALA A 86 -50.11 34.76 -72.98
N SER A 87 -50.78 35.45 -73.91
CA SER A 87 -50.98 35.00 -75.29
C SER A 87 -50.57 36.09 -76.27
N GLN A 88 -49.78 35.72 -77.29
CA GLN A 88 -49.34 36.64 -78.34
C GLN A 88 -49.42 35.99 -79.73
N VAL A 89 -49.71 36.78 -80.76
CA VAL A 89 -49.57 36.38 -82.17
C VAL A 89 -48.18 36.81 -82.64
N ILE A 90 -47.32 35.83 -82.89
CA ILE A 90 -45.91 36.05 -83.27
C ILE A 90 -45.71 36.14 -84.78
N HIS A 91 -46.65 35.58 -85.57
CA HIS A 91 -46.64 35.66 -87.02
C HIS A 91 -48.04 35.50 -87.61
N ASP A 92 -48.38 36.27 -88.65
CA ASP A 92 -49.67 36.20 -89.36
C ASP A 92 -49.48 36.62 -90.83
N GLU A 93 -49.70 35.69 -91.76
CA GLU A 93 -49.59 35.93 -93.21
C GLU A 93 -50.81 36.66 -93.83
N GLY A 94 -51.87 36.85 -93.04
CA GLY A 94 -53.17 37.34 -93.48
C GLY A 94 -53.94 36.33 -94.34
N ALA A 95 -55.22 36.65 -94.63
CA ALA A 95 -56.18 35.75 -95.28
C ALA A 95 -55.85 35.31 -96.71
N GLY A 96 -54.70 35.70 -97.27
CA GLY A 96 -54.31 35.32 -98.63
C GLY A 96 -52.80 35.14 -98.78
N GLY A 97 -52.07 34.83 -97.70
CA GLY A 97 -50.65 34.48 -97.76
C GLY A 97 -49.72 35.59 -98.27
N THR A 98 -50.16 36.85 -98.34
CA THR A 98 -49.42 37.95 -99.00
C THR A 98 -48.94 39.03 -98.04
N VAL A 99 -49.44 39.03 -96.81
CA VAL A 99 -49.09 40.02 -95.79
C VAL A 99 -48.09 39.36 -94.85
N ASN A 100 -46.79 39.49 -95.15
CA ASN A 100 -45.70 38.81 -94.42
C ASN A 100 -45.68 37.28 -94.64
N PRO A 101 -45.44 36.81 -95.88
CA PRO A 101 -45.42 35.38 -96.20
C PRO A 101 -44.27 34.65 -95.47
N MET A 102 -44.52 33.40 -95.08
CA MET A 102 -43.52 32.46 -94.62
C MET A 102 -42.63 32.01 -95.78
N SER A 103 -41.49 31.45 -95.41
CA SER A 103 -40.50 30.98 -96.37
C SER A 103 -40.94 29.62 -96.91
N ALA A 104 -40.88 29.47 -98.23
CA ALA A 104 -40.95 28.17 -98.88
C ALA A 104 -39.57 27.50 -99.05
N ASP A 105 -38.49 28.15 -98.59
CA ASP A 105 -37.12 27.65 -98.67
C ASP A 105 -36.73 26.99 -97.34
N ASN A 106 -36.51 25.67 -97.38
CA ASN A 106 -36.12 24.86 -96.23
C ASN A 106 -34.75 25.22 -95.65
N THR A 107 -33.87 25.85 -96.46
CA THR A 107 -32.55 26.32 -96.04
C THR A 107 -32.54 27.75 -95.50
N THR A 108 -33.59 28.53 -95.77
CA THR A 108 -33.78 29.88 -95.21
C THR A 108 -35.18 30.06 -94.61
N PRO A 109 -35.50 29.39 -93.48
CA PRO A 109 -36.80 29.52 -92.83
C PRO A 109 -37.11 30.94 -92.34
N THR A 110 -38.40 31.25 -92.21
CA THR A 110 -38.83 32.50 -91.55
C THR A 110 -38.51 32.44 -90.06
N ASN A 111 -37.66 33.35 -89.58
CA ASN A 111 -37.26 33.37 -88.17
C ASN A 111 -38.28 34.14 -87.32
N LEU A 112 -38.91 33.44 -86.37
CA LEU A 112 -39.92 33.99 -85.45
C LEU A 112 -39.32 34.50 -84.14
N GLY A 113 -38.02 34.34 -83.93
CA GLY A 113 -37.31 34.75 -82.72
C GLY A 113 -37.49 33.78 -81.55
N THR A 114 -37.32 34.31 -80.35
CA THR A 114 -37.46 33.56 -79.09
C THR A 114 -38.92 33.57 -78.64
N LEU A 115 -39.47 32.39 -78.39
CA LEU A 115 -40.83 32.25 -77.85
C LEU A 115 -40.88 32.75 -76.40
N ALA A 116 -41.95 33.47 -76.04
CA ALA A 116 -42.16 33.87 -74.65
C ALA A 116 -42.92 32.79 -73.88
N ILE A 117 -42.82 32.83 -72.54
CA ILE A 117 -43.62 31.98 -71.66
C ILE A 117 -45.13 32.20 -71.91
N GLY A 118 -45.91 31.13 -71.98
CA GLY A 118 -47.33 31.13 -72.36
C GLY A 118 -47.57 30.77 -73.82
N SER A 119 -48.67 31.26 -74.40
CA SER A 119 -49.13 30.95 -75.76
C SER A 119 -48.49 31.83 -76.84
N ASN A 120 -47.93 31.20 -77.88
CA ASN A 120 -47.28 31.85 -79.02
C ASN A 120 -47.94 31.40 -80.33
N ILE A 121 -48.76 32.27 -80.94
CA ILE A 121 -49.63 31.93 -82.06
C ILE A 121 -49.00 32.27 -83.40
N VAL A 122 -48.98 31.29 -84.30
CA VAL A 122 -48.47 31.38 -85.67
C VAL A 122 -49.61 31.12 -86.65
N ARG A 123 -49.85 32.04 -87.59
CA ARG A 123 -50.89 31.90 -88.63
C ARG A 123 -50.26 31.90 -90.01
N GLY A 124 -50.62 30.91 -90.84
CA GLY A 124 -50.07 30.74 -92.18
C GLY A 124 -51.08 30.21 -93.19
N THR A 125 -50.69 30.29 -94.46
CA THR A 125 -51.44 29.91 -95.66
C THR A 125 -50.53 29.11 -96.57
N VAL A 126 -50.76 27.80 -96.67
CA VAL A 126 -49.94 26.95 -97.56
C VAL A 126 -50.61 26.88 -98.93
N GLU A 127 -49.89 27.31 -99.97
CA GLU A 127 -50.36 27.27 -101.37
C GLU A 127 -50.67 25.83 -101.83
N SER A 128 -51.55 25.65 -102.83
CA SER A 128 -51.96 24.31 -103.31
C SER A 128 -50.78 23.42 -103.78
N ALA A 129 -50.93 22.09 -103.68
CA ALA A 129 -49.85 21.10 -103.86
C ALA A 129 -49.22 21.04 -105.26
N LYS A 130 -49.83 21.72 -106.24
CA LYS A 130 -49.29 21.85 -107.61
C LYS A 130 -48.50 23.13 -107.81
N SER A 131 -48.44 23.99 -106.80
CA SER A 131 -47.63 25.20 -106.79
C SER A 131 -46.22 24.91 -106.27
N VAL A 132 -45.26 25.77 -106.63
CA VAL A 132 -43.87 25.67 -106.15
C VAL A 132 -43.72 26.10 -104.68
N GLY A 133 -44.73 26.79 -104.12
CA GLY A 133 -44.74 27.31 -102.75
C GLY A 133 -45.65 26.51 -101.81
N ASN A 134 -45.87 25.22 -102.05
CA ASN A 134 -46.79 24.39 -101.27
C ASN A 134 -46.29 24.00 -99.86
N VAL A 135 -45.36 24.79 -99.33
CA VAL A 135 -44.68 24.57 -98.06
C VAL A 135 -44.47 25.88 -97.32
N ASP A 136 -44.63 25.83 -96.01
CA ASP A 136 -44.24 26.89 -95.08
C ASP A 136 -43.13 26.36 -94.16
N VAL A 137 -42.06 27.14 -94.01
CA VAL A 137 -40.94 26.79 -93.15
C VAL A 137 -40.58 27.97 -92.25
N PHE A 138 -40.62 27.75 -90.93
CA PHE A 138 -40.27 28.75 -89.93
C PHE A 138 -39.45 28.17 -88.78
N THR A 139 -38.63 29.01 -88.16
CA THR A 139 -37.71 28.65 -87.07
C THR A 139 -37.89 29.55 -85.86
N PHE A 140 -37.66 29.03 -84.66
CA PHE A 140 -37.78 29.74 -83.38
C PHE A 140 -36.82 29.18 -82.31
N GLN A 141 -36.67 29.92 -81.20
CA GLN A 141 -35.82 29.56 -80.06
C GLN A 141 -36.63 29.41 -78.77
N ILE A 142 -36.20 28.47 -77.92
CA ILE A 142 -36.65 28.32 -76.53
C ILE A 142 -35.43 28.56 -75.62
N GLU A 143 -35.51 29.50 -74.68
CA GLU A 143 -34.40 29.85 -73.79
C GLU A 143 -34.11 28.77 -72.74
N PRO A 144 -32.85 28.66 -72.26
CA PRO A 144 -32.50 27.82 -71.11
C PRO A 144 -33.38 28.14 -69.89
N GLY A 145 -33.90 27.09 -69.24
CA GLY A 145 -34.84 27.21 -68.12
C GLY A 145 -36.31 27.16 -68.53
N PHE A 146 -36.61 27.09 -69.83
CA PHE A 146 -37.96 26.93 -70.36
C PHE A 146 -38.04 25.70 -71.29
N GLN A 147 -39.27 25.26 -71.57
CA GLN A 147 -39.56 24.13 -72.44
C GLN A 147 -40.84 24.38 -73.26
N LEU A 148 -40.93 23.86 -74.49
CA LEU A 148 -42.18 23.84 -75.25
C LEU A 148 -42.96 22.60 -74.83
N ASP A 149 -44.00 22.84 -74.06
CA ASP A 149 -44.84 21.81 -73.44
C ASP A 149 -46.07 21.46 -74.30
N GLY A 150 -46.51 22.40 -75.14
CA GLY A 150 -47.72 22.21 -75.95
C GLY A 150 -47.61 22.75 -77.38
N LEU A 151 -48.29 22.07 -78.31
CA LEU A 151 -48.50 22.51 -79.68
C LEU A 151 -49.96 22.26 -80.06
N PHE A 152 -50.77 23.31 -80.24
CA PHE A 152 -52.21 23.18 -80.48
C PHE A 152 -52.60 23.75 -81.83
N VAL A 153 -53.57 23.12 -82.50
CA VAL A 153 -54.19 23.68 -83.72
C VAL A 153 -55.37 24.52 -83.28
N LEU A 154 -55.33 25.82 -83.57
CA LEU A 154 -56.40 26.76 -83.23
C LEU A 154 -57.38 26.94 -84.39
N GLU A 155 -56.87 27.01 -85.61
CA GLU A 155 -57.66 27.23 -86.83
C GLU A 155 -57.11 26.35 -87.95
N TYR A 156 -58.00 25.84 -88.81
CA TYR A 156 -57.64 25.06 -90.00
C TYR A 156 -58.79 25.08 -91.00
N SER A 157 -58.56 25.55 -92.23
CA SER A 157 -59.62 25.70 -93.24
C SER A 157 -59.10 25.64 -94.67
N TYR A 158 -60.02 25.58 -95.64
CA TYR A 158 -59.74 25.51 -97.07
C TYR A 158 -60.54 26.56 -97.82
N ASP A 159 -59.93 27.14 -98.86
CA ASP A 159 -60.66 27.98 -99.81
C ASP A 159 -61.63 27.15 -100.66
N GLU A 160 -61.22 25.95 -101.06
CA GLU A 160 -62.03 24.99 -101.82
C GLU A 160 -61.86 23.59 -101.23
N PRO A 161 -62.94 22.83 -101.01
CA PRO A 161 -62.85 21.51 -100.39
C PRO A 161 -62.07 20.51 -101.28
N PRO A 162 -61.19 19.68 -100.70
CA PRO A 162 -60.37 18.74 -101.46
C PRO A 162 -61.21 17.69 -102.18
N ALA A 163 -60.82 17.35 -103.41
CA ALA A 163 -61.48 16.31 -104.20
C ALA A 163 -61.29 14.91 -103.60
N ASN A 164 -60.16 14.67 -102.92
CA ASN A 164 -59.84 13.41 -102.25
C ASN A 164 -59.82 13.59 -100.73
N SER A 165 -60.37 12.63 -99.99
CA SER A 165 -60.36 12.66 -98.52
C SER A 165 -58.97 12.61 -97.89
N ASN A 166 -57.96 12.14 -98.63
CA ASN A 166 -56.58 12.04 -98.17
C ASN A 166 -55.82 13.37 -98.26
N GLU A 167 -56.42 14.37 -98.90
CA GLU A 167 -55.86 15.72 -99.08
C GLU A 167 -56.46 16.71 -98.05
N ARG A 168 -57.01 16.17 -96.95
CA ARG A 168 -57.72 16.93 -95.89
C ARG A 168 -56.86 17.35 -94.69
N ASN A 169 -55.57 17.05 -94.69
CA ASN A 169 -54.65 17.42 -93.62
C ASN A 169 -53.37 18.00 -94.22
N ALA A 170 -52.70 18.85 -93.45
CA ALA A 170 -51.33 19.23 -93.69
C ALA A 170 -50.39 18.31 -92.91
N PHE A 171 -49.21 18.08 -93.46
CA PHE A 171 -48.12 17.41 -92.77
C PHE A 171 -47.26 18.47 -92.08
N LEU A 172 -46.90 18.22 -90.83
CA LEU A 172 -45.97 19.02 -90.02
C LEU A 172 -44.77 18.14 -89.67
N ALA A 173 -43.56 18.63 -89.92
CA ALA A 173 -42.32 18.06 -89.40
C ALA A 173 -41.55 19.09 -88.57
N ILE A 174 -40.76 18.58 -87.63
CA ILE A 174 -40.00 19.33 -86.65
C ILE A 174 -38.55 18.88 -86.75
N ASN A 175 -37.64 19.84 -86.82
CA ASN A 175 -36.20 19.64 -86.72
C ASN A 175 -35.61 20.46 -85.56
N ASP A 176 -34.48 20.04 -85.01
CA ASP A 176 -33.77 20.68 -83.88
C ASP A 176 -32.58 21.56 -84.34
N THR A 177 -32.58 21.98 -85.60
CA THR A 177 -31.63 22.96 -86.16
C THR A 177 -32.35 24.16 -86.76
N ASP A 178 -31.62 25.17 -87.21
CA ASP A 178 -32.13 26.42 -87.80
C ASP A 178 -32.57 26.30 -89.28
N SER A 179 -32.62 25.07 -89.80
CA SER A 179 -33.03 24.73 -91.15
C SER A 179 -33.79 23.40 -91.16
N PHE A 180 -34.48 23.09 -92.25
CA PHE A 180 -35.10 21.79 -92.45
C PHE A 180 -34.38 21.00 -93.55
N PRO A 181 -34.09 19.68 -93.37
CA PRO A 181 -33.18 18.94 -94.25
C PRO A 181 -33.69 18.69 -95.67
N TYR A 182 -35.00 18.85 -95.93
CA TYR A 182 -35.63 18.53 -97.21
C TYR A 182 -36.46 19.70 -97.74
N ASP A 183 -36.50 19.85 -99.07
CA ASP A 183 -37.39 20.81 -99.73
C ASP A 183 -38.78 20.18 -100.02
N ALA A 184 -39.65 20.97 -100.67
CA ALA A 184 -41.01 20.58 -101.04
C ALA A 184 -41.13 19.31 -101.88
N PHE A 185 -40.09 18.94 -102.64
CA PHE A 185 -40.09 17.79 -103.53
C PHE A 185 -39.35 16.59 -102.94
N ASP A 186 -38.35 16.85 -102.10
CA ASP A 186 -37.51 15.81 -101.51
C ASP A 186 -38.21 15.04 -100.37
N LEU A 187 -39.19 15.63 -99.69
CA LEU A 187 -39.97 15.01 -98.61
C LEU A 187 -41.21 14.21 -99.09
N ASP A 188 -41.17 13.65 -100.30
CA ASP A 188 -42.21 12.75 -100.83
C ASP A 188 -41.65 11.33 -101.06
N PHE A 189 -42.15 10.34 -100.31
CA PHE A 189 -41.77 8.92 -100.45
C PHE A 189 -41.96 8.34 -101.86
N ASN A 190 -42.87 8.92 -102.65
CA ASN A 190 -43.12 8.44 -104.01
C ASN A 190 -42.09 9.00 -105.01
N ILE A 191 -41.41 10.09 -104.67
CA ILE A 191 -40.50 10.83 -105.55
C ILE A 191 -39.04 10.68 -105.10
N ASN A 192 -38.78 10.52 -103.80
CA ASN A 192 -37.46 10.34 -103.22
C ASN A 192 -37.31 8.93 -102.57
N PRO A 193 -36.81 7.92 -103.30
CA PRO A 193 -36.59 6.58 -102.76
C PRO A 193 -35.41 6.48 -101.77
N PHE A 194 -34.67 7.58 -101.55
CA PHE A 194 -33.55 7.68 -100.61
C PHE A 194 -33.85 8.59 -99.41
N LEU A 195 -35.12 8.90 -99.16
CA LEU A 195 -35.54 9.72 -98.03
C LEU A 195 -35.10 9.07 -96.70
N ASP A 196 -34.29 9.78 -95.92
CA ASP A 196 -33.94 9.41 -94.55
C ASP A 196 -34.92 10.07 -93.57
N GLU A 197 -35.90 9.28 -93.12
CA GLU A 197 -36.91 9.71 -92.14
C GLU A 197 -36.31 10.13 -90.79
N THR A 198 -35.05 9.79 -90.49
CA THR A 198 -34.40 10.15 -89.23
C THR A 198 -33.66 11.47 -89.26
N ALA A 199 -33.62 12.15 -90.41
CA ALA A 199 -32.94 13.43 -90.58
C ALA A 199 -33.63 14.62 -89.87
N PHE A 200 -34.84 14.43 -89.35
CA PHE A 200 -35.58 15.39 -88.55
C PHE A 200 -36.17 14.69 -87.32
N ILE A 201 -36.46 15.46 -86.25
CA ILE A 201 -36.71 14.87 -84.93
C ILE A 201 -38.13 14.29 -84.75
N GLY A 202 -39.12 14.80 -85.48
CA GLY A 202 -40.49 14.32 -85.37
C GLY A 202 -41.42 14.93 -86.39
N GLY A 203 -42.62 14.38 -86.53
CA GLY A 203 -43.63 14.92 -87.43
C GLY A 203 -44.98 14.25 -87.27
N THR A 204 -46.04 14.90 -87.69
CA THR A 204 -47.42 14.40 -87.66
C THR A 204 -48.25 15.05 -88.76
N VAL A 205 -49.51 14.64 -88.88
CA VAL A 205 -50.51 15.37 -89.68
C VAL A 205 -51.44 16.14 -88.76
N PHE A 206 -51.94 17.26 -89.27
CA PHE A 206 -52.95 18.06 -88.58
C PHE A 206 -54.03 18.57 -89.54
N GLY A 207 -55.25 18.73 -89.03
CA GLY A 207 -56.37 19.20 -89.83
C GLY A 207 -57.62 19.51 -89.01
N LEU A 208 -58.80 19.38 -89.62
CA LEU A 208 -60.09 19.72 -88.99
C LEU A 208 -60.38 18.94 -87.70
N ASP A 209 -59.86 17.72 -87.56
CA ASP A 209 -60.07 16.85 -86.39
C ASP A 209 -59.24 17.28 -85.16
N ASP A 210 -58.30 18.21 -85.34
CA ASP A 210 -57.43 18.73 -84.26
C ASP A 210 -57.88 20.10 -83.75
N LEU A 211 -59.03 20.59 -84.22
CA LEU A 211 -59.57 21.88 -83.78
C LEU A 211 -60.14 21.79 -82.35
N PRO A 212 -60.12 22.91 -81.58
CA PRO A 212 -60.57 22.90 -80.20
C PRO A 212 -62.05 22.48 -80.06
N ASP A 213 -62.91 22.92 -80.98
CA ASP A 213 -64.36 22.67 -80.96
C ASP A 213 -64.74 21.20 -81.13
N VAL A 214 -63.84 20.37 -81.66
CA VAL A 214 -64.03 18.91 -81.81
C VAL A 214 -63.24 18.11 -80.75
N GLY A 215 -62.62 18.79 -79.79
CA GLY A 215 -61.84 18.18 -78.71
C GLY A 215 -60.37 17.95 -79.04
N GLY A 216 -59.80 18.74 -79.97
CA GLY A 216 -58.39 18.68 -80.33
C GLY A 216 -57.46 18.92 -79.14
N ALA A 217 -56.53 17.99 -78.91
CA ALA A 217 -55.48 18.09 -77.90
C ALA A 217 -54.15 18.58 -78.50
N SER A 218 -53.16 18.82 -77.65
CA SER A 218 -51.80 19.11 -78.12
C SER A 218 -51.29 18.01 -79.04
N ILE A 219 -50.86 18.38 -80.24
CA ILE A 219 -50.30 17.47 -81.24
C ILE A 219 -48.80 17.23 -81.03
N LEU A 220 -48.16 17.90 -80.06
CA LEU A 220 -46.70 17.81 -79.83
C LEU A 220 -46.26 16.38 -79.51
N ARG A 221 -46.98 15.71 -78.60
CA ARG A 221 -46.73 14.30 -78.27
C ARG A 221 -46.92 13.40 -79.48
N ARG A 222 -47.93 13.68 -80.31
CA ARG A 222 -48.19 12.91 -81.52
C ARG A 222 -47.07 13.11 -82.55
N ALA A 223 -46.55 14.34 -82.70
CA ALA A 223 -45.39 14.64 -83.54
C ALA A 223 -44.12 13.89 -83.10
N GLY A 224 -43.92 13.71 -81.79
CA GLY A 224 -42.78 12.97 -81.26
C GLY A 224 -42.79 11.46 -81.56
N VAL A 225 -43.93 10.85 -81.91
CA VAL A 225 -44.05 9.39 -82.02
C VAL A 225 -44.45 8.86 -83.40
N VAL A 226 -44.91 9.71 -84.32
CA VAL A 226 -45.45 9.27 -85.63
C VAL A 226 -44.37 9.03 -86.69
N THR A 227 -43.45 9.98 -86.89
CA THR A 227 -42.32 9.87 -87.83
C THR A 227 -41.10 10.63 -87.28
N GLY A 228 -40.03 10.78 -88.03
CA GLY A 228 -38.77 11.36 -87.55
C GLY A 228 -37.90 10.36 -86.78
N SER A 229 -36.79 10.86 -86.21
CA SER A 229 -35.99 10.12 -85.23
C SER A 229 -36.72 9.88 -83.91
N ARG A 230 -37.87 10.56 -83.71
CA ARG A 230 -38.72 10.58 -82.52
C ARG A 230 -38.13 11.40 -81.38
N PHE A 231 -39.02 12.06 -80.63
CA PHE A 231 -38.68 12.80 -79.41
C PHE A 231 -39.77 12.59 -78.36
N THR A 232 -39.44 12.84 -77.10
CA THR A 232 -40.40 12.82 -75.99
C THR A 232 -40.65 14.27 -75.57
N PRO A 233 -41.89 14.81 -75.67
CA PRO A 233 -42.21 16.12 -75.13
C PRO A 233 -42.03 16.15 -73.61
N PRO A 234 -41.80 17.33 -73.01
CA PRO A 234 -41.70 18.63 -73.67
C PRO A 234 -40.38 18.80 -74.45
N LEU A 235 -40.35 19.68 -75.46
CA LEU A 235 -39.09 20.02 -76.14
C LEU A 235 -38.30 20.99 -75.25
N ALA A 236 -37.07 20.63 -74.90
CA ALA A 236 -36.21 21.43 -74.03
C ALA A 236 -35.77 22.76 -74.70
N ALA A 237 -35.03 23.58 -73.95
CA ALA A 237 -34.37 24.75 -74.50
C ALA A 237 -33.51 24.40 -75.73
N GLY A 238 -33.67 25.16 -76.81
CA GLY A 238 -33.03 24.86 -78.09
C GLY A 238 -33.64 25.62 -79.27
N THR A 239 -33.04 25.41 -80.44
CA THR A 239 -33.51 25.90 -81.73
C THR A 239 -34.40 24.85 -82.38
N TYR A 240 -35.56 25.25 -82.88
CA TYR A 240 -36.45 24.33 -83.61
C TYR A 240 -36.95 24.96 -84.90
N THR A 241 -37.07 24.13 -85.94
CA THR A 241 -37.62 24.51 -87.24
C THR A 241 -38.83 23.64 -87.56
N PHE A 242 -39.95 24.27 -87.88
CA PHE A 242 -41.19 23.64 -88.30
C PHE A 242 -41.31 23.75 -89.82
N TYR A 243 -41.63 22.62 -90.44
CA TYR A 243 -41.88 22.47 -91.87
C TYR A 243 -43.31 21.98 -92.05
N ILE A 244 -44.13 22.74 -92.78
CA ILE A 244 -45.53 22.42 -93.03
C ILE A 244 -45.73 22.26 -94.53
N GLN A 245 -46.35 21.17 -94.95
CA GLN A 245 -46.65 20.89 -96.35
C GLN A 245 -48.07 20.37 -96.50
N GLN A 246 -48.78 20.79 -97.55
CA GLN A 246 -50.08 20.23 -97.90
C GLN A 246 -50.03 19.47 -99.26
N THR A 247 -50.97 18.53 -99.46
CA THR A 247 -51.06 17.65 -100.65
C THR A 247 -52.33 17.88 -101.50
N GLY A 248 -53.13 18.88 -101.16
CA GLY A 248 -54.42 19.24 -101.76
C GLY A 248 -54.58 20.71 -102.18
N PRO A 249 -55.74 21.33 -101.90
CA PRO A 249 -56.02 22.74 -102.18
C PRO A 249 -55.31 23.64 -101.17
N LEU A 250 -55.28 24.95 -101.47
CA LEU A 250 -54.78 25.97 -100.56
C LEU A 250 -55.53 25.90 -99.21
N ASN A 251 -54.77 25.93 -98.11
CA ASN A 251 -55.31 25.87 -96.75
C ASN A 251 -54.75 26.99 -95.86
N HIS A 252 -55.51 27.34 -94.83
CA HIS A 252 -55.09 28.28 -93.79
C HIS A 252 -55.03 27.58 -92.45
N TYR A 253 -54.06 27.93 -91.61
CA TYR A 253 -53.90 27.36 -90.28
C TYR A 253 -53.51 28.39 -89.22
N ALA A 254 -53.78 28.07 -87.96
CA ALA A 254 -53.22 28.75 -86.80
C ALA A 254 -52.72 27.71 -85.79
N LEU A 255 -51.47 27.84 -85.35
CA LEU A 255 -50.83 26.98 -84.34
C LEU A 255 -50.50 27.79 -83.08
N ASP A 256 -50.75 27.24 -81.89
CA ASP A 256 -50.31 27.78 -80.60
C ASP A 256 -49.15 26.95 -80.04
N LEU A 257 -47.98 27.57 -79.92
CA LEU A 257 -46.76 26.99 -79.34
C LEU A 257 -46.65 27.45 -77.88
N ARG A 258 -46.89 26.54 -76.93
CA ARG A 258 -46.92 26.85 -75.50
C ARG A 258 -45.61 26.56 -74.79
N VAL A 259 -45.04 27.59 -74.16
CA VAL A 259 -43.77 27.52 -73.43
C VAL A 259 -43.99 27.65 -71.92
N THR A 260 -43.39 26.76 -71.12
CA THR A 260 -43.44 26.75 -69.64
C THR A 260 -42.05 26.82 -69.02
N GLU A 261 -41.95 27.21 -67.73
CA GLU A 261 -40.70 27.18 -66.95
C GLU A 261 -40.38 25.77 -66.44
N ILE A 262 -39.08 25.45 -66.32
CA ILE A 262 -38.59 24.23 -65.64
C ILE A 262 -38.26 24.60 -64.19
N THR A 263 -39.13 24.28 -63.23
CA THR A 263 -38.86 24.54 -61.79
C THR A 263 -37.81 23.60 -61.22
N LYS A 264 -36.75 24.15 -60.60
CA LYS A 264 -35.72 23.39 -59.86
C LYS A 264 -36.03 23.41 -58.36
N GLN A 265 -36.34 22.25 -57.77
CA GLN A 265 -36.51 22.07 -56.32
C GLN A 265 -35.16 21.86 -55.60
N SER A 266 -35.11 22.08 -54.28
CA SER A 266 -33.92 21.97 -53.41
C SER A 266 -34.25 21.39 -52.03
N VAL A 267 -33.25 20.84 -51.33
CA VAL A 267 -33.41 20.34 -49.94
C VAL A 267 -33.92 21.45 -49.02
N LEU A 268 -35.03 21.17 -48.33
CA LEU A 268 -35.58 22.00 -47.25
C LEU A 268 -35.04 21.57 -45.89
N ALA A 269 -35.03 20.26 -45.60
CA ALA A 269 -34.53 19.71 -44.33
C ALA A 269 -34.20 18.22 -44.43
N TYR A 270 -33.28 17.74 -43.59
CA TYR A 270 -33.16 16.33 -43.24
C TYR A 270 -33.83 16.07 -41.89
N HIS A 271 -34.65 15.02 -41.83
CA HIS A 271 -35.32 14.60 -40.60
C HIS A 271 -34.64 13.35 -40.04
N VAL A 272 -34.06 13.48 -38.85
CA VAL A 272 -33.47 12.36 -38.10
C VAL A 272 -34.45 11.88 -37.04
N THR A 273 -34.84 10.61 -37.10
CA THR A 273 -35.77 9.99 -36.15
C THR A 273 -35.32 8.60 -35.72
N ASN A 274 -36.02 7.97 -34.77
CA ASN A 274 -35.81 6.58 -34.34
C ASN A 274 -34.35 6.21 -33.98
N VAL A 275 -33.64 7.09 -33.26
CA VAL A 275 -32.31 6.77 -32.70
C VAL A 275 -32.45 5.58 -31.74
N SER A 276 -31.82 4.45 -32.05
CA SER A 276 -32.01 3.17 -31.34
C SER A 276 -31.53 3.19 -29.90
N ASP A 277 -30.47 3.94 -29.62
CA ASP A 277 -29.95 4.18 -28.27
C ASP A 277 -29.58 5.66 -28.08
N PRO A 278 -30.55 6.50 -27.65
CA PRO A 278 -30.30 7.91 -27.39
C PRO A 278 -29.34 8.16 -26.22
N SER A 279 -29.10 7.17 -25.34
CA SER A 279 -28.26 7.37 -24.16
C SER A 279 -26.78 7.45 -24.50
N LEU A 280 -26.39 6.98 -25.69
CA LEU A 280 -25.03 7.09 -26.22
C LEU A 280 -24.63 8.54 -26.56
N PHE A 281 -25.55 9.51 -26.52
CA PHE A 281 -25.29 10.88 -26.97
C PHE A 281 -25.70 11.94 -25.95
N THR A 282 -24.87 12.98 -25.80
CA THR A 282 -25.24 14.23 -25.12
C THR A 282 -25.82 15.26 -26.10
N THR A 283 -25.40 15.19 -27.36
CA THR A 283 -26.03 15.92 -28.47
C THR A 283 -26.47 14.89 -29.51
N GLN A 284 -27.79 14.77 -29.69
CA GLN A 284 -28.40 13.81 -30.61
C GLN A 284 -27.91 14.01 -32.07
N PRO A 285 -27.85 12.94 -32.88
CA PRO A 285 -27.55 13.04 -34.31
C PRO A 285 -28.51 13.98 -35.04
N THR A 286 -27.95 14.93 -35.78
CA THR A 286 -28.67 15.89 -36.64
C THR A 286 -27.94 16.04 -37.96
N ILE A 287 -28.66 16.32 -39.04
CA ILE A 287 -28.06 16.52 -40.36
C ILE A 287 -28.43 17.93 -40.83
N ASP A 288 -27.42 18.74 -41.11
CA ASP A 288 -27.57 20.09 -41.65
C ASP A 288 -28.06 20.03 -43.11
N VAL A 289 -28.63 21.13 -43.64
CA VAL A 289 -29.16 21.19 -45.02
C VAL A 289 -28.10 20.95 -46.10
N ASP A 290 -26.82 21.12 -45.77
CA ASP A 290 -25.69 20.81 -46.66
C ASP A 290 -25.26 19.33 -46.62
N GLY A 291 -25.96 18.49 -45.85
CA GLY A 291 -25.69 17.07 -45.70
C GLY A 291 -24.69 16.72 -44.60
N THR A 292 -24.29 17.67 -43.75
CA THR A 292 -23.33 17.43 -42.65
C THR A 292 -24.00 16.80 -41.44
N LEU A 293 -23.51 15.63 -40.99
CA LEU A 293 -23.96 15.00 -39.74
C LEU A 293 -23.23 15.58 -38.52
N ARG A 294 -23.98 15.92 -37.47
CA ARG A 294 -23.45 16.39 -36.18
C ARG A 294 -24.01 15.58 -35.01
N PHE A 295 -23.14 15.17 -34.09
CA PHE A 295 -23.53 14.50 -32.84
C PHE A 295 -22.41 14.64 -31.80
N ARG A 296 -22.71 14.36 -30.53
CA ARG A 296 -21.71 14.27 -29.47
C ARG A 296 -22.02 13.07 -28.59
N SER A 297 -21.05 12.18 -28.39
CA SER A 297 -21.18 11.04 -27.48
C SER A 297 -21.45 11.50 -26.04
N ALA A 298 -22.09 10.66 -25.25
CA ALA A 298 -22.09 10.79 -23.80
C ALA A 298 -20.73 10.36 -23.24
N ALA A 299 -20.43 10.80 -22.02
CA ALA A 299 -19.17 10.44 -21.38
C ALA A 299 -19.13 8.93 -21.08
N ASN A 300 -18.01 8.28 -21.39
CA ASN A 300 -17.78 6.84 -21.16
C ASN A 300 -18.86 5.93 -21.80
N ALA A 301 -19.50 6.41 -22.87
CA ALA A 301 -20.55 5.69 -23.57
C ALA A 301 -20.02 5.12 -24.90
N ASN A 302 -19.96 3.80 -24.97
CA ASN A 302 -19.56 3.05 -26.16
C ASN A 302 -20.70 2.14 -26.65
N GLY A 303 -20.72 1.83 -27.96
CA GLY A 303 -21.76 0.98 -28.54
C GLY A 303 -22.12 1.35 -29.97
N VAL A 304 -23.24 0.83 -30.46
CA VAL A 304 -23.72 1.09 -31.83
C VAL A 304 -25.14 1.66 -31.76
N ALA A 305 -25.36 2.82 -32.36
CA ALA A 305 -26.68 3.41 -32.56
C ALA A 305 -27.05 3.46 -34.04
N THR A 306 -28.28 3.10 -34.36
CA THR A 306 -28.90 3.30 -35.69
C THR A 306 -29.96 4.39 -35.61
N PHE A 307 -30.18 5.12 -36.71
CA PHE A 307 -31.24 6.14 -36.80
C PHE A 307 -31.78 6.24 -38.22
N ASP A 308 -33.04 6.68 -38.32
CA ASP A 308 -33.75 6.86 -39.58
C ASP A 308 -33.53 8.28 -40.12
N VAL A 309 -33.24 8.39 -41.41
CA VAL A 309 -33.05 9.65 -42.13
C VAL A 309 -34.02 9.73 -43.30
N SER A 310 -34.76 10.82 -43.39
CA SER A 310 -35.47 11.21 -44.63
C SER A 310 -35.09 12.65 -45.02
N VAL A 311 -35.14 12.95 -46.31
CA VAL A 311 -34.97 14.31 -46.84
C VAL A 311 -36.32 14.87 -47.27
N GLN A 312 -36.52 16.16 -47.01
CA GLN A 312 -37.67 16.95 -47.46
C GLN A 312 -37.19 17.97 -48.48
N ASP A 313 -37.88 18.08 -49.61
CA ASP A 313 -37.62 19.12 -50.62
C ASP A 313 -38.49 20.38 -50.36
N ASN A 314 -38.42 21.38 -51.26
CA ASN A 314 -39.19 22.62 -51.14
C ASN A 314 -40.34 22.74 -52.16
N GLY A 315 -40.67 21.65 -52.85
CA GLY A 315 -41.72 21.55 -53.86
C GLY A 315 -43.12 21.35 -53.28
N GLY A 316 -43.23 20.85 -52.05
CA GLY A 316 -44.51 20.65 -51.37
C GLY A 316 -45.32 19.45 -51.88
N THR A 317 -46.60 19.36 -51.47
CA THR A 317 -47.48 18.19 -51.75
C THR A 317 -48.66 18.49 -52.69
N GLU A 318 -48.69 19.67 -53.31
CA GLU A 318 -49.74 20.02 -54.27
C GLU A 318 -49.70 19.08 -55.49
N ASN A 319 -50.84 18.91 -56.17
CA ASN A 319 -51.02 18.04 -57.34
C ASN A 319 -50.63 16.55 -57.15
N GLY A 320 -50.49 16.10 -55.90
CA GLY A 320 -50.19 14.71 -55.55
C GLY A 320 -48.68 14.41 -55.45
N GLY A 321 -47.82 15.43 -55.36
CA GLY A 321 -46.39 15.27 -55.14
C GLY A 321 -46.02 14.76 -53.75
N ASP A 322 -44.93 13.97 -53.67
CA ASP A 322 -44.35 13.49 -52.42
C ASP A 322 -43.21 14.42 -51.97
N ASP A 323 -43.39 15.12 -50.85
CA ASP A 323 -42.45 16.12 -50.31
C ASP A 323 -41.31 15.50 -49.47
N THR A 324 -41.35 14.18 -49.22
CA THR A 324 -40.38 13.49 -48.35
C THR A 324 -39.93 12.16 -48.92
N SER A 325 -38.64 11.86 -48.80
CA SER A 325 -38.03 10.62 -49.30
C SER A 325 -38.44 9.37 -48.51
N MET A 326 -38.10 8.19 -49.03
CA MET A 326 -38.06 6.97 -48.22
C MET A 326 -37.02 7.11 -47.10
N ILE A 327 -37.19 6.31 -46.04
CA ILE A 327 -36.23 6.26 -44.93
C ILE A 327 -34.94 5.54 -45.37
N SER A 328 -33.81 6.17 -45.10
CA SER A 328 -32.49 5.56 -45.11
C SER A 328 -32.00 5.37 -43.67
N VAL A 329 -31.31 4.27 -43.36
CA VAL A 329 -30.85 3.97 -41.99
C VAL A 329 -29.36 4.28 -41.85
N GLY A 330 -29.03 5.28 -41.02
CA GLY A 330 -27.67 5.61 -40.62
C GLY A 330 -27.22 4.81 -39.40
N THR A 331 -25.91 4.55 -39.29
CA THR A 331 -25.29 3.84 -38.18
C THR A 331 -24.06 4.62 -37.66
N ILE A 332 -24.03 4.87 -36.35
CA ILE A 332 -22.87 5.38 -35.62
C ILE A 332 -22.34 4.29 -34.69
N THR A 333 -21.06 3.97 -34.80
CA THR A 333 -20.32 3.13 -33.85
C THR A 333 -19.44 4.03 -32.99
N ILE A 334 -19.57 3.94 -31.66
CA ILE A 334 -18.70 4.60 -30.69
C ILE A 334 -17.82 3.52 -30.05
N ASN A 335 -16.50 3.60 -30.28
CA ASN A 335 -15.53 2.69 -29.69
C ASN A 335 -15.24 3.07 -28.23
N ALA A 336 -15.01 2.06 -27.39
CA ALA A 336 -14.53 2.29 -26.02
C ALA A 336 -13.07 2.78 -26.04
N VAL A 337 -12.72 3.70 -25.15
CA VAL A 337 -11.38 4.23 -24.91
C VAL A 337 -11.04 3.98 -23.45
N ASN A 338 -9.85 3.48 -23.18
CA ASN A 338 -9.42 3.19 -21.81
C ASN A 338 -9.21 4.47 -20.97
N ASP A 339 -9.76 4.51 -19.77
CA ASP A 339 -9.55 5.51 -18.73
C ASP A 339 -8.46 5.13 -17.71
N PRO A 340 -7.86 6.09 -16.99
CA PRO A 340 -6.89 5.79 -15.95
C PRO A 340 -7.50 5.05 -14.76
N PRO A 341 -6.81 4.03 -14.23
CA PRO A 341 -7.25 3.33 -13.05
C PRO A 341 -7.04 4.18 -11.80
N THR A 342 -7.74 3.80 -10.74
CA THR A 342 -7.55 4.37 -9.40
C THR A 342 -7.35 3.26 -8.38
N PHE A 343 -6.69 3.61 -7.27
CA PHE A 343 -6.43 2.70 -6.15
C PHE A 343 -6.25 3.48 -4.85
N ASN A 344 -6.31 2.79 -3.72
CA ASN A 344 -6.01 3.32 -2.39
C ASN A 344 -4.68 2.78 -1.87
N ALA A 345 -3.89 3.65 -1.25
CA ALA A 345 -2.70 3.30 -0.49
C ALA A 345 -2.46 4.37 0.58
N VAL A 346 -1.91 3.96 1.72
CA VAL A 346 -1.61 4.82 2.86
C VAL A 346 -0.19 4.56 3.35
N ASN A 347 0.37 5.52 4.07
CA ASN A 347 1.69 5.35 4.67
C ASN A 347 1.69 4.14 5.63
N PRO A 348 2.67 3.23 5.53
CA PRO A 348 2.80 2.15 6.49
C PRO A 348 3.17 2.69 7.90
N PRO A 349 2.93 1.91 8.96
CA PRO A 349 3.41 2.24 10.31
C PRO A 349 4.93 2.43 10.32
N SER A 350 5.43 3.22 11.27
CA SER A 350 6.87 3.35 11.48
C SER A 350 7.45 2.04 12.00
N VAL A 351 8.74 1.84 11.73
CA VAL A 351 9.50 0.67 12.15
C VAL A 351 10.76 1.08 12.86
N LEU A 352 11.24 0.25 13.79
CA LEU A 352 12.51 0.53 14.46
C LEU A 352 13.69 0.33 13.50
N GLN A 353 14.74 1.09 13.72
CA GLN A 353 16.06 0.81 13.18
C GLN A 353 16.41 -0.65 13.46
N ASN A 354 16.86 -1.39 12.44
CA ASN A 354 17.14 -2.83 12.50
C ASN A 354 15.93 -3.78 12.57
N ALA A 355 14.70 -3.32 12.32
CA ALA A 355 13.52 -4.20 12.27
C ALA A 355 13.57 -5.29 11.17
N GLY A 356 14.57 -5.24 10.28
CA GLY A 356 14.73 -6.17 9.17
C GLY A 356 13.67 -5.97 8.08
N PRO A 357 13.52 -6.94 7.15
CA PRO A 357 12.55 -6.85 6.06
C PRO A 357 11.10 -6.75 6.55
N GLN A 358 10.35 -5.81 6.00
CA GLN A 358 8.95 -5.52 6.32
C GLN A 358 8.02 -6.01 5.22
N THR A 359 6.84 -6.49 5.61
CA THR A 359 5.75 -6.89 4.71
C THR A 359 4.45 -6.23 5.16
N VAL A 360 3.89 -5.38 4.30
CA VAL A 360 2.64 -4.65 4.55
C VAL A 360 1.58 -5.19 3.62
N ALA A 361 0.82 -6.16 4.12
CA ALA A 361 -0.32 -6.74 3.40
C ALA A 361 -1.43 -5.70 3.23
N ASN A 362 -2.18 -5.80 2.13
CA ASN A 362 -3.26 -4.86 1.78
C ASN A 362 -2.79 -3.38 1.79
N PHE A 363 -1.55 -3.15 1.35
CA PHE A 363 -1.01 -1.80 1.25
C PHE A 363 -1.69 -1.01 0.14
N ALA A 364 -1.85 -1.63 -1.03
CA ALA A 364 -2.61 -1.09 -2.16
C ALA A 364 -3.94 -1.84 -2.29
N THR A 365 -5.07 -1.13 -2.16
CA THR A 365 -6.43 -1.68 -2.16
C THR A 365 -7.36 -0.90 -3.08
N ASP A 366 -8.62 -1.34 -3.18
CA ASP A 366 -9.69 -0.63 -3.88
C ASP A 366 -9.33 -0.25 -5.32
N PHE A 367 -8.72 -1.18 -6.04
CA PHE A 367 -8.45 -1.01 -7.46
C PHE A 367 -9.76 -0.86 -8.23
N VAL A 368 -9.89 0.23 -8.95
CA VAL A 368 -10.98 0.50 -9.89
C VAL A 368 -10.34 0.77 -11.24
N PRO A 369 -10.57 -0.07 -12.26
CA PRO A 369 -9.94 0.09 -13.57
C PRO A 369 -10.36 1.38 -14.27
N GLY A 370 -11.61 1.79 -14.05
CA GLY A 370 -12.18 3.00 -14.63
C GLY A 370 -13.71 2.98 -14.45
N PRO A 371 -14.48 3.64 -15.34
CA PRO A 371 -15.93 3.58 -15.33
C PRO A 371 -16.47 2.16 -15.63
N ASP A 372 -17.79 1.97 -15.51
CA ASP A 372 -18.43 0.65 -15.57
C ASP A 372 -18.17 -0.13 -16.88
N ASN A 373 -17.91 0.55 -17.99
CA ASN A 373 -17.55 -0.05 -19.28
C ASN A 373 -16.18 -0.76 -19.26
N GLU A 374 -15.39 -0.59 -18.20
CA GLU A 374 -14.04 -1.13 -18.04
C GLU A 374 -13.92 -2.13 -16.88
N SER A 375 -15.04 -2.57 -16.29
CA SER A 375 -15.06 -3.43 -15.10
C SER A 375 -14.31 -4.76 -15.25
N ASP A 376 -14.10 -5.21 -16.48
CA ASP A 376 -13.42 -6.47 -16.80
C ASP A 376 -11.89 -6.34 -16.85
N GLN A 377 -11.34 -5.13 -16.77
CA GLN A 377 -9.90 -4.92 -16.77
C GLN A 377 -9.25 -5.29 -15.43
N THR A 378 -7.97 -5.68 -15.50
CA THR A 378 -7.23 -6.23 -14.36
C THR A 378 -5.91 -5.52 -14.14
N ILE A 379 -5.38 -5.59 -12.92
CA ILE A 379 -4.07 -5.05 -12.58
C ILE A 379 -2.98 -5.78 -13.38
N VAL A 380 -2.16 -5.04 -14.11
CA VAL A 380 -0.93 -5.55 -14.74
C VAL A 380 0.24 -5.46 -13.78
N ARG A 381 0.43 -4.31 -13.12
CA ARG A 381 1.50 -4.12 -12.12
C ARG A 381 1.29 -2.85 -11.28
N TYR A 382 1.91 -2.84 -10.11
CA TYR A 382 2.23 -1.61 -9.38
C TYR A 382 3.67 -1.17 -9.73
N SER A 383 3.90 0.14 -9.79
CA SER A 383 5.22 0.72 -10.05
C SER A 383 5.58 1.74 -8.98
N ILE A 384 6.85 1.78 -8.60
CA ILE A 384 7.39 2.77 -7.66
C ILE A 384 8.38 3.67 -8.39
N SER A 385 8.31 4.98 -8.12
CA SER A 385 9.16 6.00 -8.74
C SER A 385 9.36 7.20 -7.83
N ASN A 386 10.15 8.20 -8.27
CA ASN A 386 10.31 9.48 -7.58
C ASN A 386 10.74 9.38 -6.10
N PHE A 387 11.78 8.58 -5.83
CA PHE A 387 12.38 8.45 -4.51
C PHE A 387 13.08 9.76 -4.09
N ASP A 388 12.80 10.21 -2.86
CA ASP A 388 13.53 11.31 -2.23
C ASP A 388 14.99 10.92 -1.96
N ASP A 389 15.22 9.68 -1.52
CA ASP A 389 16.55 9.12 -1.30
C ASP A 389 16.53 7.59 -1.55
N PRO A 390 16.96 7.10 -2.72
CA PRO A 390 17.00 5.67 -3.01
C PRO A 390 18.05 4.92 -2.16
N THR A 391 19.01 5.61 -1.53
CA THR A 391 20.04 4.96 -0.72
C THR A 391 19.56 4.54 0.67
N PHE A 392 18.30 4.86 1.02
CA PHE A 392 17.67 4.53 2.29
C PHE A 392 17.39 3.02 2.46
N PHE A 393 17.35 2.26 1.36
CA PHE A 393 17.08 0.82 1.34
C PHE A 393 18.26 0.04 0.75
N ASP A 394 18.49 -1.18 1.25
CA ASP A 394 19.47 -2.11 0.65
C ASP A 394 18.94 -2.70 -0.68
N ALA A 395 17.61 -2.79 -0.80
CA ALA A 395 16.89 -3.11 -2.02
C ALA A 395 15.64 -2.23 -2.09
N ASP A 396 15.37 -1.66 -3.26
CA ASP A 396 14.21 -0.79 -3.46
C ASP A 396 12.91 -1.49 -3.01
N PRO A 397 11.98 -0.75 -2.38
CA PRO A 397 10.65 -1.27 -2.06
C PRO A 397 9.97 -1.87 -3.29
N ALA A 398 9.18 -2.92 -3.09
CA ALA A 398 8.45 -3.61 -4.15
C ALA A 398 7.00 -3.86 -3.75
N ILE A 399 6.09 -3.75 -4.70
CA ILE A 399 4.67 -4.05 -4.51
C ILE A 399 4.29 -5.18 -5.46
N ASP A 400 3.73 -6.26 -4.93
CA ASP A 400 3.28 -7.39 -5.76
C ASP A 400 1.89 -7.15 -6.37
N ALA A 401 1.44 -8.05 -7.24
CA ALA A 401 0.13 -7.94 -7.90
C ALA A 401 -1.07 -8.03 -6.93
N SER A 402 -0.87 -8.50 -5.69
CA SER A 402 -1.91 -8.50 -4.65
C SER A 402 -2.01 -7.17 -3.89
N GLY A 403 -1.10 -6.22 -4.17
CA GLY A 403 -1.02 -4.95 -3.45
C GLY A 403 -0.26 -5.04 -2.14
N THR A 404 0.58 -6.07 -1.94
CA THR A 404 1.43 -6.20 -0.75
C THR A 404 2.76 -5.49 -0.98
N LEU A 405 3.10 -4.54 -0.10
CA LEU A 405 4.39 -3.82 -0.11
C LEU A 405 5.44 -4.60 0.70
N THR A 406 6.63 -4.76 0.14
CA THR A 406 7.82 -5.27 0.84
C THR A 406 8.97 -4.27 0.75
N TYR A 407 9.71 -4.08 1.84
CA TYR A 407 10.87 -3.20 1.89
C TYR A 407 11.83 -3.60 3.02
N ALA A 408 13.10 -3.22 2.92
CA ALA A 408 14.07 -3.37 3.99
C ALA A 408 14.89 -2.07 4.10
N ALA A 409 14.63 -1.29 5.14
CA ALA A 409 15.41 -0.09 5.42
C ALA A 409 16.80 -0.49 5.92
N ARG A 410 17.79 0.34 5.62
CA ARG A 410 19.15 0.13 6.11
C ARG A 410 19.22 0.24 7.63
N THR A 411 20.06 -0.59 8.22
CA THR A 411 20.27 -0.70 9.67
C THR A 411 20.93 0.53 10.30
N ASP A 412 21.65 1.34 9.52
CA ASP A 412 22.40 2.50 9.98
C ASP A 412 21.66 3.84 9.85
N LEU A 413 20.42 3.83 9.37
CA LEU A 413 19.67 5.05 9.06
C LEU A 413 18.40 5.18 9.92
N VAL A 414 18.12 6.43 10.30
CA VAL A 414 16.89 6.87 10.98
C VAL A 414 16.31 8.06 10.24
N GLY A 415 14.99 8.22 10.29
CA GLY A 415 14.27 9.27 9.57
C GLY A 415 13.26 8.71 8.57
N SER A 416 12.86 9.54 7.61
CA SER A 416 11.78 9.21 6.67
C SER A 416 12.19 9.41 5.22
N VAL A 417 11.72 8.54 4.34
CA VAL A 417 11.89 8.63 2.89
C VAL A 417 10.54 8.49 2.19
N SER A 418 10.32 9.26 1.12
CA SER A 418 9.09 9.13 0.32
C SER A 418 9.35 8.73 -1.13
N PHE A 419 8.34 8.10 -1.74
CA PHE A 419 8.29 7.71 -3.14
C PHE A 419 6.85 7.76 -3.67
N ASP A 420 6.69 7.72 -4.99
CA ASP A 420 5.39 7.70 -5.65
C ASP A 420 5.04 6.28 -6.13
N VAL A 421 3.79 5.88 -5.91
CA VAL A 421 3.21 4.60 -6.36
C VAL A 421 2.16 4.86 -7.45
N THR A 422 2.23 4.10 -8.54
CA THR A 422 1.19 4.04 -9.57
C THR A 422 0.75 2.60 -9.82
N VAL A 423 -0.47 2.41 -10.32
CA VAL A 423 -0.97 1.12 -10.81
C VAL A 423 -1.22 1.21 -12.32
N THR A 424 -0.91 0.14 -13.04
CA THR A 424 -1.20 -0.02 -14.47
C THR A 424 -2.23 -1.13 -14.67
N ASP A 425 -3.30 -0.87 -15.42
CA ASP A 425 -4.32 -1.85 -15.81
C ASP A 425 -4.02 -2.56 -17.14
N SER A 426 -4.97 -3.38 -17.62
CA SER A 426 -4.85 -4.18 -18.84
C SER A 426 -5.52 -3.58 -20.09
N GLY A 427 -6.16 -2.41 -20.00
CA GLY A 427 -6.90 -1.76 -21.09
C GLY A 427 -6.00 -1.10 -22.14
N GLY A 428 -4.75 -0.79 -21.79
CA GLY A 428 -3.78 -0.11 -22.66
C GLY A 428 -4.11 1.36 -22.90
N GLY A 429 -3.27 2.11 -23.62
CA GLY A 429 -3.50 3.54 -23.81
C GLY A 429 -3.26 4.34 -22.54
N ASN A 430 -4.31 4.91 -21.94
CA ASN A 430 -4.22 5.70 -20.71
C ASN A 430 -4.32 4.82 -19.44
N ASP A 431 -3.54 3.74 -19.41
CA ASP A 431 -3.67 2.61 -18.47
C ASP A 431 -3.04 2.81 -17.09
N THR A 432 -2.55 4.00 -16.78
CA THR A 432 -1.73 4.25 -15.58
C THR A 432 -2.36 5.31 -14.68
N SER A 433 -2.51 4.98 -13.40
CA SER A 433 -3.11 5.86 -12.40
C SER A 433 -2.30 7.13 -12.14
N ALA A 434 -2.94 8.13 -11.54
CA ALA A 434 -2.21 9.22 -10.89
C ALA A 434 -1.29 8.67 -9.77
N PRO A 435 -0.11 9.30 -9.53
CA PRO A 435 0.80 8.87 -8.48
C PRO A 435 0.26 9.14 -7.07
N LYS A 436 0.43 8.17 -6.16
CA LYS A 436 0.23 8.33 -4.71
C LYS A 436 1.57 8.40 -4.00
N ARG A 437 1.79 9.51 -3.27
CA ARG A 437 2.99 9.74 -2.45
C ARG A 437 2.91 8.94 -1.16
N ILE A 438 3.94 8.14 -0.89
CA ILE A 438 4.03 7.24 0.26
C ILE A 438 5.31 7.52 1.02
N THR A 439 5.23 7.56 2.35
CA THR A 439 6.38 7.81 3.24
C THR A 439 6.61 6.61 4.16
N ILE A 440 7.85 6.12 4.18
CA ILE A 440 8.34 5.13 5.15
C ILE A 440 9.11 5.88 6.23
N THR A 441 8.86 5.56 7.50
CA THR A 441 9.52 6.17 8.66
C THR A 441 10.24 5.10 9.48
N VAL A 442 11.52 5.36 9.78
CA VAL A 442 12.37 4.53 10.62
C VAL A 442 12.75 5.30 11.86
N ASP A 443 12.32 4.80 13.01
CA ASP A 443 12.56 5.40 14.32
C ASP A 443 13.81 4.79 14.99
N SER A 444 14.54 5.57 15.78
CA SER A 444 15.57 5.03 16.66
C SER A 444 14.93 4.12 17.74
N PRO A 445 15.63 3.07 18.20
CA PRO A 445 15.19 2.35 19.39
C PRO A 445 15.12 3.31 20.59
N PRO A 446 14.17 3.11 21.52
CA PRO A 446 14.12 3.89 22.73
C PRO A 446 15.39 3.63 23.57
N ILE A 447 15.99 4.70 24.08
CA ILE A 447 17.04 4.58 25.10
C ILE A 447 16.34 4.19 26.40
N LEU A 448 16.75 3.07 26.97
CA LEU A 448 16.26 2.59 28.26
C LEU A 448 17.19 3.08 29.37
N TYR A 449 16.60 3.43 30.50
CA TYR A 449 17.33 3.86 31.67
C TYR A 449 17.05 2.92 32.82
N ASP A 450 18.09 2.59 33.56
CA ASP A 450 18.01 1.99 34.88
C ASP A 450 18.02 3.10 35.95
N ARG A 451 17.34 2.88 37.09
CA ARG A 451 17.04 3.90 38.12
C ARG A 451 16.93 3.26 39.49
N GLY A 452 17.25 4.05 40.52
CA GLY A 452 17.15 3.58 41.90
C GLY A 452 15.71 3.47 42.43
N ASP A 453 15.58 2.72 43.53
CA ASP A 453 14.31 2.33 44.14
C ASP A 453 14.27 2.56 45.67
N ALA A 454 15.28 3.24 46.22
CA ALA A 454 15.31 3.65 47.62
C ALA A 454 14.05 4.44 48.07
N PRO A 455 13.73 4.47 49.37
CA PRO A 455 12.52 5.12 49.87
C PRO A 455 12.34 6.57 49.44
N GLU A 456 11.11 7.08 49.48
CA GLU A 456 10.71 8.41 48.99
C GLU A 456 11.50 9.61 49.61
N THR A 457 12.18 9.43 50.75
CA THR A 457 13.07 10.47 51.30
C THR A 457 14.33 10.68 50.45
N TYR A 458 14.76 9.65 49.73
CA TYR A 458 15.93 9.65 48.87
C TYR A 458 15.59 10.08 47.44
N PRO A 459 16.52 10.74 46.71
CA PRO A 459 16.25 11.22 45.36
C PRO A 459 16.33 10.06 44.34
N VAL A 460 15.16 9.46 44.05
CA VAL A 460 15.00 8.40 43.03
C VAL A 460 14.16 8.84 41.84
N MET A 461 13.14 9.69 42.04
CA MET A 461 12.25 10.12 40.97
C MET A 461 12.95 11.09 40.01
N ILE A 462 12.53 11.11 38.74
CA ILE A 462 12.98 12.08 37.73
C ILE A 462 12.75 13.53 38.19
N THR A 463 11.68 13.79 38.94
CA THR A 463 11.35 15.11 39.48
C THR A 463 12.42 15.67 40.40
N ASP A 464 13.19 14.79 41.04
CA ASP A 464 14.25 15.11 41.99
C ASP A 464 15.64 14.91 41.36
N ASP A 465 15.69 14.83 40.02
CA ASP A 465 16.88 14.45 39.23
C ASP A 465 17.50 13.13 39.70
N GLY A 466 16.67 12.15 40.07
CA GLY A 466 17.13 10.84 40.53
C GLY A 466 18.20 10.22 39.64
N ALA A 467 19.07 9.42 40.28
CA ALA A 467 20.12 8.68 39.60
C ALA A 467 19.52 7.83 38.47
N ARG A 468 20.13 7.92 37.29
CA ARG A 468 19.70 7.12 36.13
C ARG A 468 20.87 6.79 35.21
N HIS A 469 20.89 5.59 34.67
CA HIS A 469 21.97 5.11 33.82
C HIS A 469 21.39 4.56 32.52
N GLU A 470 21.94 4.96 31.38
CA GLU A 470 21.53 4.36 30.11
C GLU A 470 21.96 2.89 30.08
N ILE A 471 21.02 2.00 29.81
CA ILE A 471 21.26 0.55 29.88
C ILE A 471 22.16 0.12 28.72
N GLY A 472 23.24 -0.59 29.06
CA GLY A 472 24.19 -1.14 28.11
C GLY A 472 24.80 -2.44 28.59
N ASP A 473 26.00 -2.75 28.12
CA ASP A 473 26.73 -3.99 28.48
C ASP A 473 27.45 -3.91 29.84
N LEU A 474 27.44 -2.73 30.48
CA LEU A 474 28.03 -2.50 31.81
C LEU A 474 26.90 -2.40 32.83
N PHE A 475 26.90 -3.32 33.79
CA PHE A 475 25.91 -3.48 34.85
C PHE A 475 26.53 -4.28 36.01
N LEU A 476 25.94 -4.19 37.18
CA LEU A 476 26.21 -4.91 38.41
C LEU A 476 25.45 -6.26 38.39
N GLY A 477 26.07 -7.29 38.97
CA GLY A 477 25.46 -8.61 39.13
C GLY A 477 25.09 -9.33 37.83
N ALA A 478 23.88 -9.90 37.75
CA ALA A 478 23.47 -10.82 36.69
C ALA A 478 22.72 -10.17 35.53
N GLY A 479 22.17 -8.98 35.73
CA GLY A 479 21.42 -8.24 34.72
C GLY A 479 21.10 -6.84 35.18
N VAL A 480 20.37 -6.09 34.35
CA VAL A 480 19.91 -4.74 34.64
C VAL A 480 18.47 -4.59 34.18
N SER A 481 17.68 -3.86 34.95
CA SER A 481 16.26 -3.62 34.70
C SER A 481 16.03 -2.25 34.05
N ALA A 482 14.88 -2.08 33.39
CA ALA A 482 14.57 -0.88 32.62
C ALA A 482 13.34 -0.15 33.15
N ASP A 483 13.56 1.09 33.56
CA ASP A 483 12.59 1.90 34.30
C ASP A 483 12.23 3.22 33.63
N ALA A 484 10.92 3.45 33.53
CA ALA A 484 10.40 4.71 33.03
C ALA A 484 10.69 5.87 33.99
N ASP A 485 10.64 5.63 35.29
CA ASP A 485 10.91 6.56 36.40
C ASP A 485 11.39 5.76 37.63
N GLY A 486 11.96 6.42 38.64
CA GLY A 486 12.42 5.75 39.86
C GLY A 486 11.27 5.13 40.65
N GLN A 487 11.54 4.02 41.33
CA GLN A 487 10.52 3.17 41.96
C GLN A 487 10.66 3.12 43.50
N PRO A 488 10.44 4.24 44.23
CA PRO A 488 10.70 4.28 45.66
C PRO A 488 9.92 3.22 46.45
N SER A 489 10.65 2.46 47.26
CA SER A 489 10.10 1.37 48.08
C SER A 489 10.63 1.45 49.51
N GLN A 490 9.89 0.91 50.47
CA GLN A 490 10.32 0.96 51.88
C GLN A 490 11.56 0.09 52.14
N ALA A 491 11.79 -0.91 51.30
CA ALA A 491 12.85 -1.88 51.48
C ALA A 491 14.00 -1.77 50.46
N ALA A 492 13.89 -0.89 49.46
CA ALA A 492 14.77 -0.89 48.28
C ALA A 492 14.78 -2.31 47.66
N ASP A 493 13.59 -2.81 47.30
CA ASP A 493 13.36 -4.18 46.81
C ASP A 493 12.33 -4.27 45.67
N THR A 494 12.02 -3.15 45.03
CA THR A 494 11.00 -3.09 43.96
C THR A 494 11.58 -3.37 42.59
N ASP A 495 12.88 -3.13 42.38
CA ASP A 495 13.60 -3.69 41.24
C ASP A 495 14.12 -5.10 41.59
N ASP A 496 13.86 -6.07 40.70
CA ASP A 496 14.16 -7.48 40.90
C ASP A 496 15.66 -7.83 40.67
N LEU A 497 16.51 -6.84 40.33
CA LEU A 497 17.90 -7.03 39.89
C LEU A 497 18.97 -6.29 40.70
N ASP A 498 18.68 -5.87 41.93
CA ASP A 498 19.71 -5.44 42.89
C ASP A 498 20.56 -6.65 43.39
N ASP A 499 21.41 -7.20 42.54
CA ASP A 499 22.13 -8.46 42.79
C ASP A 499 23.66 -8.37 42.64
N GLY A 500 24.21 -7.19 42.37
CA GLY A 500 25.64 -6.99 42.23
C GLY A 500 26.41 -6.71 43.51
N ILE A 501 25.75 -6.29 44.59
CA ILE A 501 26.42 -5.98 45.86
C ILE A 501 26.14 -7.03 46.93
N ARG A 502 27.20 -7.47 47.61
CA ARG A 502 27.09 -8.27 48.83
C ARG A 502 27.97 -7.71 49.93
N PHE A 503 27.35 -7.36 51.07
CA PHE A 503 28.09 -7.03 52.28
C PHE A 503 28.78 -8.29 52.82
N ILE A 504 30.11 -8.21 52.92
CA ILE A 504 30.96 -9.32 53.36
C ILE A 504 31.35 -9.17 54.82
N THR A 505 31.15 -7.99 55.39
CA THR A 505 31.19 -7.76 56.84
C THR A 505 29.92 -7.07 57.29
N ASP A 506 29.58 -7.24 58.57
CA ASP A 506 28.62 -6.32 59.20
C ASP A 506 29.18 -4.87 59.16
N ILE A 507 28.30 -3.88 59.22
CA ILE A 507 28.67 -2.46 59.32
C ILE A 507 28.43 -2.02 60.76
N VAL A 508 29.44 -1.47 61.42
CA VAL A 508 29.38 -1.12 62.84
C VAL A 508 29.76 0.33 63.06
N ALA A 509 28.92 1.06 63.79
CA ALA A 509 29.20 2.44 64.18
C ALA A 509 30.06 2.49 65.45
N PHE A 510 31.25 3.08 65.34
CA PHE A 510 32.01 3.58 66.49
C PHE A 510 32.09 5.09 66.44
N GLY A 511 31.95 5.74 67.61
CA GLY A 511 32.04 7.20 67.72
C GLY A 511 33.42 7.79 67.39
N ASP A 512 34.43 6.97 67.12
CA ASP A 512 35.78 7.39 66.73
C ASP A 512 36.09 7.22 65.23
N GLY A 513 35.19 6.60 64.45
CA GLY A 513 35.36 6.39 63.01
C GLY A 513 36.52 5.47 62.61
N THR A 514 36.95 4.58 63.52
CA THR A 514 38.09 3.67 63.26
C THR A 514 37.70 2.36 62.58
N TYR A 515 36.41 2.06 62.46
CA TYR A 515 35.93 0.83 61.83
C TYR A 515 36.04 0.90 60.31
N THR A 516 36.47 -0.21 59.70
CA THR A 516 36.33 -0.43 58.26
C THR A 516 35.64 -1.77 58.05
N GLY A 517 34.56 -1.78 57.30
CA GLY A 517 33.90 -2.98 56.77
C GLY A 517 34.23 -3.21 55.30
N GLY A 518 33.51 -4.11 54.64
CA GLY A 518 33.75 -4.44 53.23
C GLY A 518 32.50 -4.89 52.50
N VAL A 519 32.50 -4.63 51.19
CA VAL A 519 31.53 -5.16 50.22
C VAL A 519 32.24 -5.90 49.10
N LEU A 520 31.58 -6.93 48.56
CA LEU A 520 31.93 -7.54 47.29
C LEU A 520 31.02 -6.96 46.21
N VAL A 521 31.63 -6.44 45.16
CA VAL A 521 30.96 -5.83 44.00
C VAL A 521 31.17 -6.75 42.82
N THR A 522 30.09 -7.24 42.22
CA THR A 522 30.15 -8.05 41.00
C THR A 522 29.74 -7.20 39.82
N ALA A 523 30.63 -7.02 38.83
CA ALA A 523 30.34 -6.23 37.64
C ALA A 523 30.47 -7.09 36.37
N SER A 524 29.61 -6.88 35.38
CA SER A 524 29.64 -7.58 34.09
C SER A 524 30.89 -7.26 33.26
N ALA A 525 31.42 -6.06 33.39
CA ALA A 525 32.63 -5.59 32.73
C ALA A 525 33.46 -4.67 33.65
N ALA A 526 34.68 -4.33 33.24
CA ALA A 526 35.48 -3.36 33.97
C ALA A 526 34.82 -1.97 33.93
N GLY A 527 34.72 -1.32 35.09
CA GLY A 527 34.02 -0.06 35.24
C GLY A 527 34.51 0.73 36.44
N VAL A 528 33.77 1.78 36.79
CA VAL A 528 34.08 2.71 37.87
C VAL A 528 32.86 2.86 38.77
N LEU A 529 33.04 2.54 40.06
CA LEU A 529 32.01 2.57 41.08
C LEU A 529 32.08 3.87 41.90
N ASP A 530 30.93 4.52 42.05
CA ASP A 530 30.67 5.54 43.07
C ASP A 530 29.58 5.00 44.01
N ALA A 531 29.80 5.04 45.33
CA ALA A 531 28.88 4.46 46.30
C ALA A 531 28.76 5.26 47.59
N TRP A 532 27.56 5.24 48.17
CA TRP A 532 27.13 6.01 49.33
C TRP A 532 26.41 5.13 50.35
N ILE A 533 26.52 5.48 51.63
CA ILE A 533 25.67 4.99 52.72
C ILE A 533 25.21 6.21 53.50
N ASP A 534 23.90 6.30 53.77
CA ASP A 534 23.33 7.30 54.68
C ASP A 534 23.74 6.91 56.11
N PHE A 535 24.91 7.36 56.52
CA PHE A 535 25.50 6.95 57.79
C PHE A 535 24.80 7.64 58.96
N ASN A 536 24.38 8.89 58.79
CA ASN A 536 23.79 9.69 59.86
C ASN A 536 22.28 9.42 60.03
N ARG A 537 21.67 8.69 59.10
CA ARG A 537 20.26 8.27 59.05
C ARG A 537 19.27 9.44 58.95
N ASP A 538 19.65 10.51 58.27
CA ASP A 538 18.80 11.68 58.09
C ASP A 538 17.88 11.64 56.86
N GLY A 539 18.05 10.61 56.02
CA GLY A 539 17.19 10.32 54.88
C GLY A 539 17.70 10.86 53.54
N ASP A 540 18.96 11.27 53.45
CA ASP A 540 19.62 11.58 52.17
C ASP A 540 21.07 11.02 52.09
N TRP A 541 21.80 11.33 51.00
CA TRP A 541 23.21 10.93 50.82
C TRP A 541 24.12 12.13 50.48
N ASP A 542 23.68 13.35 50.75
CA ASP A 542 24.37 14.59 50.33
C ASP A 542 25.41 15.08 51.38
N ASP A 543 25.63 14.29 52.42
CA ASP A 543 26.46 14.67 53.55
C ASP A 543 27.94 14.28 53.39
N LEU A 544 28.81 15.09 54.01
CA LEU A 544 30.25 14.80 54.02
C LEU A 544 30.55 13.54 54.84
N GLY A 545 31.07 12.51 54.17
CA GLY A 545 31.45 11.24 54.79
C GLY A 545 30.58 10.06 54.37
N GLU A 546 29.50 10.31 53.64
CA GLU A 546 28.56 9.27 53.18
C GLU A 546 29.03 8.57 51.92
N LYS A 547 29.71 9.31 51.05
CA LYS A 547 30.39 8.75 49.88
C LYS A 547 31.66 8.00 50.30
N PHE A 548 31.58 6.68 50.41
CA PHE A 548 32.72 5.85 50.79
C PHE A 548 33.54 5.34 49.59
N ALA A 549 32.91 5.20 48.41
CA ALA A 549 33.60 4.87 47.16
C ALA A 549 33.55 6.07 46.20
N THR A 550 34.72 6.64 45.89
CA THR A 550 34.85 7.73 44.91
C THR A 550 35.64 7.25 43.71
N SER A 551 34.92 6.95 42.63
CA SER A 551 35.49 6.49 41.36
C SER A 551 36.43 5.29 41.52
N VAL A 552 36.00 4.30 42.29
CA VAL A 552 36.78 3.08 42.54
C VAL A 552 36.71 2.20 41.31
N SER A 553 37.86 1.85 40.72
CA SER A 553 37.89 0.94 39.58
C SER A 553 37.52 -0.48 40.01
N VAL A 554 36.55 -1.07 39.30
CA VAL A 554 36.15 -2.47 39.46
C VAL A 554 36.49 -3.25 38.20
N LEU A 555 36.87 -4.51 38.38
CA LEU A 555 37.12 -5.43 37.28
C LEU A 555 35.83 -6.17 36.90
N ALA A 556 35.81 -6.78 35.71
CA ALA A 556 34.78 -7.75 35.37
C ALA A 556 34.85 -8.94 36.36
N GLY A 557 33.70 -9.36 36.86
CA GLY A 557 33.58 -10.30 37.98
C GLY A 557 33.59 -9.58 39.33
N SER A 558 34.00 -10.28 40.38
CA SER A 558 33.92 -9.78 41.74
C SER A 558 35.17 -8.98 42.14
N THR A 559 34.94 -7.77 42.67
CA THR A 559 35.96 -6.88 43.23
C THR A 559 35.57 -6.51 44.66
N THR A 560 36.51 -6.59 45.59
CA THR A 560 36.29 -6.21 46.98
C THR A 560 36.57 -4.72 47.19
N VAL A 561 35.63 -4.02 47.84
CA VAL A 561 35.72 -2.59 48.12
C VAL A 561 35.60 -2.35 49.63
N PRO A 562 36.56 -1.63 50.26
CA PRO A 562 36.50 -1.28 51.68
C PRO A 562 35.42 -0.22 51.94
N VAL A 563 34.76 -0.34 53.09
CA VAL A 563 33.72 0.57 53.58
C VAL A 563 34.21 1.23 54.87
N PRO A 564 34.96 2.35 54.80
CA PRO A 564 35.31 3.12 56.00
C PRO A 564 34.03 3.70 56.63
N VAL A 565 33.78 3.40 57.90
CA VAL A 565 32.59 3.91 58.61
C VAL A 565 32.96 5.18 59.38
N PRO A 566 32.35 6.33 59.05
CA PRO A 566 32.70 7.61 59.66
C PRO A 566 32.16 7.72 61.09
N SER A 567 32.73 8.65 61.87
CA SER A 567 32.28 8.91 63.25
C SER A 567 30.87 9.50 63.36
N ILE A 568 30.28 9.92 62.23
CA ILE A 568 28.90 10.42 62.15
C ILE A 568 27.87 9.28 62.08
N ALA A 569 28.31 8.03 61.96
CA ALA A 569 27.42 6.89 61.78
C ALA A 569 26.48 6.71 62.98
N GLU A 570 25.18 6.67 62.72
CA GLU A 570 24.13 6.39 63.68
C GLU A 570 23.67 4.93 63.58
N VAL A 571 23.36 4.34 64.73
CA VAL A 571 22.90 2.95 64.82
C VAL A 571 21.50 2.82 64.25
N GLY A 572 21.27 1.77 63.45
CA GLY A 572 19.95 1.37 62.97
C GLY A 572 19.90 1.09 61.48
N GLU A 573 18.69 0.94 60.95
CA GLU A 573 18.46 0.67 59.52
C GLU A 573 18.62 1.95 58.69
N THR A 574 19.28 1.83 57.54
CA THR A 574 19.58 2.90 56.60
C THR A 574 19.71 2.36 55.17
N PHE A 575 20.02 3.22 54.20
CA PHE A 575 20.12 2.86 52.79
C PHE A 575 21.48 3.22 52.19
N ALA A 576 21.90 2.38 51.25
CA ALA A 576 23.10 2.53 50.46
C ALA A 576 22.74 2.67 48.98
N ARG A 577 23.55 3.40 48.23
CA ARG A 577 23.43 3.55 46.77
C ARG A 577 24.74 3.19 46.10
N PHE A 578 24.67 2.43 45.02
CA PHE A 578 25.80 2.03 44.20
C PHE A 578 25.54 2.46 42.77
N ARG A 579 26.50 3.19 42.18
CA ARG A 579 26.42 3.64 40.79
C ARG A 579 27.65 3.18 40.05
N LEU A 580 27.46 2.27 39.10
CA LEU A 580 28.52 1.79 38.21
C LEU A 580 28.45 2.54 36.89
N SER A 581 29.58 3.00 36.36
CA SER A 581 29.66 3.60 35.00
C SER A 581 31.05 3.45 34.40
N SER A 582 31.23 3.76 33.12
CA SER A 582 32.57 3.79 32.52
C SER A 582 33.37 5.04 32.91
N ALA A 583 32.69 6.15 33.23
CA ALA A 583 33.31 7.44 33.50
C ALA A 583 33.69 7.63 34.98
N GLY A 584 32.83 7.19 35.89
CA GLY A 584 32.91 7.52 37.31
C GLY A 584 32.71 9.02 37.61
N GLY A 585 32.95 9.39 38.86
CA GLY A 585 32.81 10.76 39.33
C GLY A 585 31.36 11.19 39.45
N LEU A 586 30.45 10.23 39.60
CA LEU A 586 29.02 10.47 39.67
C LEU A 586 28.63 11.13 41.00
N ALA A 587 27.61 11.97 40.93
CA ALA A 587 26.91 12.48 42.10
C ALA A 587 25.88 11.46 42.59
N VAL A 588 25.24 11.72 43.73
CA VAL A 588 24.11 10.90 44.23
C VAL A 588 22.93 10.90 43.24
N THR A 589 22.74 12.00 42.51
CA THR A 589 21.68 12.25 41.52
C THR A 589 22.24 12.42 40.09
N GLY A 590 21.36 12.53 39.10
CA GLY A 590 21.71 12.85 37.71
C GLY A 590 21.92 11.64 36.80
N SER A 591 22.12 11.92 35.50
CA SER A 591 22.29 10.91 34.46
C SER A 591 23.73 10.44 34.31
N ALA A 592 23.92 9.15 34.06
CA ALA A 592 25.11 8.58 33.44
C ALA A 592 24.80 8.12 32.00
N THR A 593 25.85 7.99 31.19
CA THR A 593 25.77 7.55 29.77
C THR A 593 25.75 6.04 29.60
N ASP A 594 26.05 5.31 30.66
CA ASP A 594 26.08 3.85 30.72
C ASP A 594 26.04 3.39 32.19
N GLY A 595 25.83 2.10 32.41
CA GLY A 595 25.96 1.48 33.73
C GLY A 595 24.62 1.19 34.40
N GLU A 596 24.64 1.19 35.72
CA GLU A 596 23.49 0.82 36.58
C GLU A 596 23.56 1.55 37.94
N VAL A 597 22.38 1.67 38.56
CA VAL A 597 22.10 2.16 39.91
C VAL A 597 21.46 1.01 40.69
N GLU A 598 22.09 0.59 41.78
CA GLU A 598 21.47 -0.33 42.75
C GLU A 598 21.35 0.35 44.11
N ASP A 599 20.21 0.17 44.78
CA ASP A 599 19.96 0.69 46.13
C ASP A 599 19.77 -0.48 47.11
N TYR A 600 20.28 -0.35 48.34
CA TYR A 600 20.21 -1.44 49.33
C TYR A 600 19.85 -0.94 50.71
N ARG A 601 18.92 -1.65 51.35
CA ARG A 601 18.66 -1.50 52.78
C ARG A 601 19.68 -2.25 53.61
N ILE A 602 20.31 -1.56 54.56
CA ILE A 602 21.33 -2.13 55.44
C ILE A 602 21.05 -1.80 56.90
N THR A 603 21.77 -2.46 57.82
CA THR A 603 21.71 -2.18 59.26
C THR A 603 23.10 -1.82 59.77
N ILE A 604 23.20 -0.69 60.47
CA ILE A 604 24.39 -0.27 61.20
C ILE A 604 24.25 -0.74 62.65
N LEU A 605 25.19 -1.59 63.09
CA LEU A 605 25.21 -2.15 64.46
C LEU A 605 25.81 -1.17 65.47
N ASP A 606 25.37 -1.28 66.73
CA ASP A 606 25.86 -0.48 67.84
C ASP A 606 27.20 -1.01 68.37
N GLY A 607 28.30 -0.35 68.02
CA GLY A 607 29.62 -0.68 68.55
C GLY A 607 29.74 -0.54 70.07
N ALA A 608 28.95 0.34 70.72
CA ALA A 608 28.99 0.51 72.17
C ALA A 608 28.40 -0.70 72.92
N SER A 609 27.63 -1.54 72.22
CA SER A 609 27.06 -2.78 72.76
C SER A 609 28.01 -3.98 72.73
N ALA A 610 29.21 -3.82 72.17
CA ALA A 610 30.15 -4.89 71.86
C ALA A 610 29.47 -6.04 71.08
N PRO A 611 29.03 -5.78 69.84
CA PRO A 611 28.27 -6.74 69.05
C PRO A 611 29.16 -7.89 68.55
N GLU A 612 28.56 -9.04 68.26
CA GLU A 612 29.19 -10.07 67.44
C GLU A 612 29.20 -9.61 65.97
N ILE A 613 30.36 -9.70 65.32
CA ILE A 613 30.56 -9.31 63.91
C ILE A 613 30.85 -10.54 63.07
N HIS A 614 30.18 -10.65 61.94
CA HIS A 614 30.43 -11.67 60.93
C HIS A 614 31.31 -11.12 59.81
N VAL A 615 32.28 -11.92 59.40
CA VAL A 615 33.11 -11.69 58.21
C VAL A 615 33.00 -12.91 57.31
N ASN A 616 32.55 -12.71 56.09
CA ASN A 616 32.46 -13.73 55.06
C ASN A 616 33.64 -13.58 54.12
N LEU A 617 34.56 -14.56 54.14
CA LEU A 617 35.68 -14.58 53.22
C LEU A 617 35.19 -14.80 51.78
N ASN A 618 35.89 -14.20 50.83
CA ASN A 618 35.54 -14.27 49.41
C ASN A 618 36.57 -15.03 48.59
N ALA A 619 37.79 -15.19 49.13
CA ALA A 619 38.85 -15.92 48.48
C ALA A 619 39.61 -16.79 49.48
N SER A 620 40.14 -17.91 48.99
CA SER A 620 40.90 -18.86 49.82
C SER A 620 42.25 -18.31 50.33
N ASP A 621 42.71 -17.20 49.76
CA ASP A 621 43.94 -16.48 50.09
C ASP A 621 43.68 -15.23 50.95
N ASP A 622 42.44 -14.97 51.37
CA ASP A 622 42.14 -13.93 52.35
C ASP A 622 42.91 -14.20 53.66
N VAL A 623 43.48 -13.16 54.27
CA VAL A 623 44.32 -13.26 55.46
C VAL A 623 43.66 -12.54 56.64
N VAL A 624 43.41 -13.31 57.71
CA VAL A 624 42.95 -12.79 59.01
C VAL A 624 44.17 -12.51 59.88
N GLN A 625 44.42 -11.25 60.20
CA GLN A 625 45.49 -10.83 61.11
C GLN A 625 44.92 -10.50 62.47
N VAL A 626 45.51 -11.07 63.52
CA VAL A 626 45.17 -10.76 64.91
C VAL A 626 46.43 -10.32 65.65
N ARG A 627 46.55 -9.00 65.90
CA ARG A 627 47.75 -8.39 66.49
C ARG A 627 47.39 -7.25 67.43
N ASP A 628 48.00 -7.23 68.61
CA ASP A 628 47.82 -6.15 69.59
C ASP A 628 46.34 -5.84 69.92
N GLY A 629 45.49 -6.87 69.87
CA GLY A 629 44.05 -6.74 70.09
C GLY A 629 43.25 -6.19 68.91
N VAL A 630 43.86 -5.97 67.75
CA VAL A 630 43.19 -5.57 66.50
C VAL A 630 43.03 -6.77 65.59
N VAL A 631 41.84 -6.94 65.04
CA VAL A 631 41.57 -7.87 63.93
C VAL A 631 41.55 -7.07 62.64
N VAL A 632 42.36 -7.50 61.69
CA VAL A 632 42.38 -6.99 60.32
C VAL A 632 42.12 -8.15 59.38
N VAL A 633 41.18 -8.03 58.46
CA VAL A 633 40.98 -9.01 57.40
C VAL A 633 41.31 -8.36 56.07
N GLU A 634 42.27 -8.94 55.36
CA GLU A 634 42.70 -8.49 54.04
C GLU A 634 42.23 -9.45 52.97
N SER A 635 41.64 -8.91 51.91
CA SER A 635 41.30 -9.64 50.69
C SER A 635 42.08 -9.01 49.52
N GLY A 636 43.10 -9.73 49.05
CA GLY A 636 44.11 -9.18 48.14
C GLY A 636 44.81 -7.95 48.73
N SER A 637 44.56 -6.77 48.16
CA SER A 637 45.12 -5.50 48.66
C SER A 637 44.14 -4.64 49.46
N ALA A 638 42.89 -5.08 49.59
CA ALA A 638 41.85 -4.36 50.29
C ALA A 638 41.72 -4.83 51.74
N THR A 639 41.62 -3.89 52.68
CA THR A 639 41.25 -4.18 54.08
C THR A 639 39.73 -4.18 54.20
N ILE A 640 39.14 -5.36 54.39
CA ILE A 640 37.68 -5.54 54.49
C ILE A 640 37.16 -5.56 55.91
N LEU A 641 38.05 -5.77 56.88
CA LEU A 641 37.75 -5.53 58.29
C LEU A 641 38.95 -4.86 58.92
N SER A 642 38.72 -3.81 59.70
CA SER A 642 39.67 -3.32 60.68
C SER A 642 38.92 -2.89 61.93
N SER A 643 39.17 -3.56 63.05
CA SER A 643 38.54 -3.24 64.33
C SER A 643 39.38 -3.70 65.52
N LEU A 644 39.30 -2.94 66.62
CA LEU A 644 39.80 -3.40 67.91
C LEU A 644 38.83 -4.47 68.45
N VAL A 645 39.33 -5.68 68.71
CA VAL A 645 38.51 -6.80 69.23
C VAL A 645 37.83 -6.39 70.54
N ALA A 646 38.50 -5.62 71.41
CA ALA A 646 37.88 -5.15 72.66
C ALA A 646 36.67 -4.22 72.46
N SER A 647 36.52 -3.61 71.27
CA SER A 647 35.37 -2.77 70.92
C SER A 647 34.20 -3.57 70.35
N VAL A 648 34.42 -4.85 70.04
CA VAL A 648 33.42 -5.77 69.50
C VAL A 648 33.28 -6.94 70.49
N GLY A 649 32.15 -7.63 70.56
CA GLY A 649 32.02 -8.76 71.50
C GLY A 649 32.87 -9.94 71.05
N SER A 650 32.68 -10.28 69.78
CA SER A 650 33.37 -11.36 69.08
C SER A 650 33.44 -11.05 67.59
N VAL A 651 34.44 -11.62 66.91
CA VAL A 651 34.50 -11.66 65.44
C VAL A 651 34.43 -13.11 64.99
N VAL A 652 33.40 -13.44 64.23
CA VAL A 652 33.18 -14.74 63.60
C VAL A 652 33.63 -14.65 62.15
N ILE A 653 34.65 -15.43 61.79
CA ILE A 653 35.09 -15.55 60.40
C ILE A 653 34.45 -16.79 59.78
N ASN A 654 33.66 -16.56 58.75
CA ASN A 654 33.06 -17.56 57.90
C ASN A 654 33.96 -17.84 56.69
N ASP A 655 34.13 -19.10 56.34
CA ASP A 655 34.82 -19.50 55.11
C ASP A 655 34.03 -19.08 53.85
N ILE A 656 34.60 -19.38 52.68
CA ILE A 656 33.99 -19.07 51.38
C ILE A 656 32.64 -19.75 51.14
N ASP A 657 32.35 -20.83 51.89
CA ASP A 657 31.07 -21.55 51.84
C ASP A 657 30.07 -21.00 52.88
N GLY A 658 30.45 -19.96 53.63
CA GLY A 658 29.63 -19.32 54.65
C GLY A 658 29.60 -20.06 55.99
N ASN A 659 30.45 -21.07 56.19
CA ASN A 659 30.52 -21.78 57.47
C ASN A 659 31.42 -21.03 58.43
N ALA A 660 30.96 -20.79 59.65
CA ALA A 660 31.82 -20.24 60.70
C ALA A 660 32.98 -21.20 61.01
N VAL A 661 34.23 -20.72 60.88
CA VAL A 661 35.45 -21.53 61.10
C VAL A 661 36.29 -21.01 62.26
N LEU A 662 36.38 -19.69 62.45
CA LEU A 662 37.24 -19.04 63.42
C LEU A 662 36.44 -18.02 64.25
N LEU A 663 36.68 -18.03 65.57
CA LEU A 663 36.13 -17.08 66.52
C LEU A 663 37.28 -16.32 67.19
N VAL A 664 37.20 -14.99 67.20
CA VAL A 664 38.10 -14.10 67.93
C VAL A 664 37.30 -13.38 69.01
N ASP A 665 37.59 -13.67 70.28
CA ASP A 665 36.86 -13.16 71.44
C ASP A 665 37.64 -12.02 72.13
N ALA A 666 36.92 -10.99 72.57
CA ALA A 666 37.40 -9.78 73.23
C ALA A 666 37.98 -9.95 74.64
N GLN A 667 38.45 -11.15 74.99
CA GLN A 667 39.09 -11.42 76.27
C GLN A 667 40.50 -10.80 76.36
N ALA A 668 41.05 -10.72 77.58
CA ALA A 668 42.42 -10.26 77.84
C ALA A 668 43.25 -11.40 78.46
N PRO A 669 44.19 -12.03 77.73
CA PRO A 669 44.55 -11.78 76.32
C PRO A 669 43.44 -12.23 75.35
N VAL A 670 43.47 -11.69 74.12
CA VAL A 670 42.52 -12.06 73.06
C VAL A 670 42.58 -13.55 72.81
N VAL A 671 41.41 -14.19 72.79
CA VAL A 671 41.29 -15.64 72.59
C VAL A 671 40.90 -15.90 71.15
N ILE A 672 41.69 -16.72 70.46
CA ILE A 672 41.43 -17.18 69.10
C ILE A 672 41.16 -18.68 69.15
N SER A 673 40.03 -19.11 68.61
CA SER A 673 39.64 -20.53 68.63
C SER A 673 38.83 -20.91 67.41
N SER A 674 38.84 -22.19 67.02
CA SER A 674 37.91 -22.67 66.01
C SER A 674 36.49 -22.81 66.59
N THR A 675 35.50 -22.40 65.80
CA THR A 675 34.07 -22.61 66.08
C THR A 675 33.64 -24.06 65.89
N SER A 676 34.37 -24.83 65.09
CA SER A 676 34.08 -26.24 64.78
C SER A 676 35.30 -27.15 64.97
N PRO A 677 35.86 -27.27 66.20
CA PRO A 677 37.11 -28.01 66.44
C PRO A 677 37.10 -29.47 66.00
N SER A 678 35.92 -30.09 65.95
CA SER A 678 35.76 -31.49 65.51
C SER A 678 35.71 -31.67 64.00
N ALA A 679 35.59 -30.58 63.22
CA ALA A 679 35.44 -30.59 61.76
C ALA A 679 36.71 -30.14 61.03
N VAL A 680 37.58 -29.40 61.70
CA VAL A 680 38.80 -28.81 61.12
C VAL A 680 40.05 -29.28 61.85
N LYS A 681 41.22 -28.96 61.31
CA LYS A 681 42.53 -29.12 61.95
C LYS A 681 43.45 -28.00 61.49
N MET A 682 44.60 -27.84 62.15
CA MET A 682 45.60 -26.92 61.65
C MET A 682 46.26 -27.49 60.38
N GLY A 683 46.38 -26.65 59.35
CA GLY A 683 47.09 -26.96 58.11
C GLY A 683 48.60 -26.69 58.22
N ALA A 684 49.29 -26.75 57.08
CA ALA A 684 50.70 -26.41 57.00
C ALA A 684 50.90 -24.89 57.14
N GLY A 685 52.03 -24.48 57.72
CA GLY A 685 52.45 -23.08 57.70
C GLY A 685 52.80 -22.64 56.26
N GLN A 686 52.42 -21.42 55.90
CA GLN A 686 52.66 -20.84 54.58
C GLN A 686 53.29 -19.46 54.70
N GLN A 687 53.92 -19.00 53.61
CA GLN A 687 54.42 -17.64 53.46
C GLN A 687 53.55 -16.95 52.41
N ILE A 688 52.72 -16.00 52.83
CA ILE A 688 51.90 -15.17 51.94
C ILE A 688 52.43 -13.74 52.07
N ASP A 689 52.87 -13.15 50.96
CA ASP A 689 53.43 -11.78 50.93
C ASP A 689 54.53 -11.50 51.97
N GLY A 690 55.38 -12.49 52.24
CA GLY A 690 56.47 -12.38 53.21
C GLY A 690 56.03 -12.46 54.68
N ARG A 691 54.77 -12.79 54.93
CA ARG A 691 54.19 -13.04 56.25
C ARG A 691 54.04 -14.54 56.48
N PHE A 692 54.40 -15.00 57.67
CA PHE A 692 54.12 -16.38 58.07
C PHE A 692 52.66 -16.48 58.51
N VAL A 693 51.90 -17.31 57.80
CA VAL A 693 50.49 -17.57 58.10
C VAL A 693 50.26 -19.03 58.45
N ARG A 694 49.31 -19.27 59.35
CA ARG A 694 48.77 -20.59 59.64
C ARG A 694 47.45 -20.76 58.89
N THR A 695 47.26 -21.89 58.24
CA THR A 695 45.96 -22.23 57.65
C THR A 695 45.16 -23.11 58.61
N ILE A 696 43.86 -22.89 58.67
CA ILE A 696 42.89 -23.85 59.21
C ILE A 696 42.32 -24.58 58.00
N VAL A 697 42.38 -25.91 58.05
CA VAL A 697 41.96 -26.79 56.95
C VAL A 697 40.85 -27.73 57.41
N ASP A 698 40.04 -28.18 56.47
CA ASP A 698 39.12 -29.29 56.71
C ASP A 698 39.88 -30.61 56.98
N LYS A 699 39.18 -31.68 57.34
CA LYS A 699 39.79 -33.01 57.55
C LYS A 699 40.50 -33.56 56.30
N ASN A 700 40.11 -33.11 55.11
CA ASN A 700 40.70 -33.52 53.83
C ASN A 700 41.96 -32.70 53.47
N GLY A 701 42.23 -31.60 54.18
CA GLY A 701 43.37 -30.72 53.95
C GLY A 701 43.08 -29.50 53.05
N THR A 702 41.82 -29.21 52.77
CA THR A 702 41.39 -28.02 51.99
C THR A 702 41.50 -26.78 52.88
N SER A 703 42.18 -25.73 52.40
CA SER A 703 42.32 -24.45 53.11
C SER A 703 40.97 -23.76 53.22
N LEU A 704 40.58 -23.39 54.45
CA LEU A 704 39.35 -22.65 54.73
C LEU A 704 39.64 -21.20 55.10
N VAL A 705 40.65 -20.99 55.96
CA VAL A 705 41.02 -19.65 56.47
C VAL A 705 42.53 -19.58 56.68
N SER A 706 43.15 -18.48 56.23
CA SER A 706 44.55 -18.15 56.55
C SER A 706 44.60 -17.13 57.69
N VAL A 707 45.42 -17.39 58.71
CA VAL A 707 45.52 -16.59 59.93
C VAL A 707 46.97 -16.20 60.21
N GLU A 708 47.21 -14.91 60.40
CA GLU A 708 48.44 -14.34 60.96
C GLU A 708 48.17 -13.92 62.41
N THR A 709 48.93 -14.45 63.37
CA THR A 709 48.70 -14.19 64.80
C THR A 709 50.03 -13.98 65.53
N GLN A 710 49.98 -13.30 66.69
CA GLN A 710 51.10 -13.24 67.63
C GLN A 710 51.37 -14.58 68.35
N GLN A 711 50.49 -15.57 68.20
CA GLN A 711 50.59 -16.91 68.78
C GLN A 711 50.81 -18.00 67.71
N PRO A 712 51.86 -17.91 66.85
CA PRO A 712 52.04 -18.83 65.71
C PRO A 712 52.37 -20.27 66.12
N TRP A 713 52.79 -20.47 67.37
CA TRP A 713 53.16 -21.75 67.96
C TRP A 713 52.05 -22.39 68.81
N GLN A 714 50.84 -21.82 68.83
CA GLN A 714 49.67 -22.40 69.48
C GLN A 714 48.77 -23.09 68.46
N ASN A 715 48.18 -24.22 68.83
CA ASN A 715 47.16 -24.88 68.01
C ASN A 715 45.81 -24.15 68.17
N LEU A 716 45.38 -23.41 67.15
CA LEU A 716 44.14 -22.62 67.19
C LEU A 716 42.85 -23.47 67.10
N VAL A 717 42.97 -24.73 66.67
CA VAL A 717 41.82 -25.65 66.57
C VAL A 717 41.60 -26.37 67.90
N LEU A 718 42.67 -26.98 68.42
CA LEU A 718 42.63 -27.72 69.68
C LEU A 718 43.93 -27.45 70.44
N VAL A 719 43.92 -26.43 71.30
CA VAL A 719 45.12 -25.88 71.97
C VAL A 719 46.00 -26.91 72.68
N SER A 720 45.42 -28.01 73.17
CA SER A 720 46.13 -29.09 73.87
C SER A 720 46.62 -30.23 72.96
N ASP A 721 46.22 -30.26 71.69
CA ASP A 721 46.74 -31.17 70.65
C ASP A 721 48.02 -30.56 70.04
N VAL A 722 49.11 -30.70 70.77
CA VAL A 722 50.41 -30.11 70.45
C VAL A 722 50.97 -30.71 69.15
N ASN A 723 50.74 -31.98 68.87
CA ASN A 723 51.32 -32.66 67.71
C ASN A 723 50.41 -32.66 66.46
N ASN A 724 49.27 -31.95 66.52
CA ASN A 724 48.29 -31.83 65.45
C ASN A 724 47.69 -33.18 64.97
N SER A 725 47.57 -34.16 65.87
CA SER A 725 47.06 -35.49 65.53
C SER A 725 45.54 -35.55 65.43
N GLY A 726 44.85 -34.54 65.95
CA GLY A 726 43.40 -34.46 66.07
C GLY A 726 42.85 -34.91 67.44
N ASP A 727 43.69 -35.48 68.31
CA ASP A 727 43.31 -35.96 69.64
C ASP A 727 44.30 -35.47 70.71
N VAL A 728 43.82 -35.10 71.89
CA VAL A 728 44.69 -34.77 73.04
C VAL A 728 45.16 -36.07 73.69
N SER A 729 46.47 -36.33 73.64
CA SER A 729 47.10 -37.56 74.13
C SER A 729 48.32 -37.29 75.02
N ALA A 730 48.82 -38.32 75.71
CA ALA A 730 50.08 -38.20 76.47
C ALA A 730 51.28 -37.84 75.57
N SER A 731 51.19 -38.09 74.27
CA SER A 731 52.26 -37.74 73.32
C SER A 731 52.40 -36.23 73.12
N ASP A 732 51.33 -35.46 73.32
CA ASP A 732 51.33 -33.99 73.23
C ASP A 732 52.13 -33.35 74.35
N ALA A 733 51.93 -33.80 75.59
CA ALA A 733 52.75 -33.37 76.72
C ALA A 733 54.22 -33.76 76.54
N LEU A 734 54.50 -34.94 75.97
CA LEU A 734 55.86 -35.40 75.69
C LEU A 734 56.55 -34.55 74.61
N ARG A 735 55.83 -34.00 73.63
CA ARG A 735 56.41 -33.08 72.64
C ARG A 735 56.98 -31.83 73.31
N ILE A 736 56.20 -31.23 74.22
CA ILE A 736 56.64 -30.05 75.00
C ILE A 736 57.84 -30.41 75.87
N ILE A 737 57.77 -31.51 76.63
CA ILE A 737 58.87 -31.94 77.53
C ILE A 737 60.18 -32.19 76.76
N ASN A 738 60.08 -32.80 75.57
CA ASN A 738 61.26 -33.03 74.73
C ASN A 738 61.84 -31.72 74.21
N GLU A 739 61.02 -30.74 73.82
CA GLU A 739 61.49 -29.43 73.39
C GLU A 739 62.16 -28.67 74.54
N LEU A 740 61.61 -28.72 75.77
CA LEU A 740 62.26 -28.15 76.96
C LEU A 740 63.66 -28.70 77.23
N GLY A 741 63.91 -29.95 76.82
CA GLY A 741 65.22 -30.61 76.96
C GLY A 741 66.17 -30.38 75.79
N ARG A 742 65.65 -30.20 74.57
CA ARG A 742 66.45 -30.07 73.33
C ARG A 742 66.72 -28.62 72.94
N ARG A 743 65.74 -27.73 73.10
CA ARG A 743 65.80 -26.31 72.70
C ARG A 743 66.11 -26.15 71.22
N GLU A 744 65.36 -26.86 70.38
CA GLU A 744 65.54 -26.84 68.92
C GLU A 744 64.78 -25.68 68.27
N PHE A 745 63.66 -25.25 68.87
CA PHE A 745 62.79 -24.17 68.39
C PHE A 745 62.55 -23.08 69.45
N SER A 746 63.34 -23.10 70.53
CA SER A 746 63.21 -22.17 71.65
C SER A 746 64.57 -21.78 72.22
N ASP A 747 64.68 -20.55 72.72
CA ASP A 747 65.90 -20.09 73.38
C ASP A 747 66.08 -20.75 74.76
N GLY A 748 67.27 -21.29 75.01
CA GLY A 748 67.56 -22.07 76.21
C GLY A 748 67.58 -21.26 77.51
N VAL A 749 67.59 -19.93 77.46
CA VAL A 749 67.65 -19.04 78.65
C VAL A 749 66.31 -18.35 78.89
N THR A 750 65.77 -17.71 77.85
CA THR A 750 64.54 -16.92 77.90
C THR A 750 63.28 -17.77 77.76
N GLN A 751 63.39 -18.96 77.17
CA GLN A 751 62.29 -19.87 76.83
C GLN A 751 61.37 -19.33 75.73
N ASP A 752 61.71 -18.20 75.11
CA ASP A 752 60.99 -17.63 73.98
C ASP A 752 61.11 -18.57 72.77
N LEU A 753 59.99 -18.78 72.07
CA LEU A 753 59.95 -19.57 70.84
C LEU A 753 60.49 -18.77 69.66
N ASP A 754 61.13 -19.46 68.72
CA ASP A 754 61.74 -18.82 67.55
C ASP A 754 60.70 -18.09 66.69
N ASP A 755 61.12 -17.02 66.03
CA ASP A 755 60.28 -16.33 65.04
C ASP A 755 59.91 -17.32 63.93
N PRO A 756 58.62 -17.56 63.67
CA PRO A 756 58.18 -18.56 62.70
C PRO A 756 58.66 -18.28 61.27
N SER A 757 58.98 -17.02 60.93
CA SER A 757 59.56 -16.67 59.62
C SER A 757 60.98 -17.20 59.41
N THR A 758 61.70 -17.53 60.48
CA THR A 758 63.06 -18.06 60.45
C THR A 758 63.12 -19.59 60.39
N VAL A 759 61.98 -20.26 60.61
CA VAL A 759 61.87 -21.72 60.63
C VAL A 759 61.77 -22.27 59.20
N LEU A 760 62.83 -22.95 58.73
CA LEU A 760 62.92 -23.44 57.34
C LEU A 760 61.93 -24.57 57.02
N VAL A 761 61.65 -25.45 57.98
CA VAL A 761 60.67 -26.55 57.87
C VAL A 761 59.87 -26.59 59.17
N TRP A 762 58.57 -26.36 59.07
CA TRP A 762 57.70 -26.38 60.25
C TRP A 762 57.64 -27.79 60.86
N PRO A 763 57.77 -27.96 62.19
CA PRO A 763 57.81 -29.28 62.83
C PRO A 763 56.43 -29.94 63.00
N ASP A 764 55.36 -29.34 62.45
CA ASP A 764 53.95 -29.72 62.67
C ASP A 764 53.62 -29.93 64.16
N THR A 765 54.21 -29.09 65.01
CA THR A 765 54.07 -29.14 66.47
C THR A 765 53.84 -27.73 67.03
N TYR A 766 52.99 -27.60 68.04
CA TYR A 766 52.56 -26.34 68.66
C TYR A 766 52.92 -26.35 70.14
N PHE A 767 54.16 -25.96 70.46
CA PHE A 767 54.72 -26.10 71.80
C PHE A 767 54.11 -25.17 72.85
N ASP A 768 53.47 -24.08 72.40
CA ASP A 768 52.90 -23.04 73.24
C ASP A 768 51.42 -23.33 73.49
N GLN A 769 51.12 -24.02 74.59
CA GLN A 769 49.73 -24.36 74.92
C GLN A 769 48.97 -23.13 75.42
N ASN A 770 49.63 -22.26 76.17
CA ASN A 770 48.99 -21.13 76.83
C ASN A 770 48.95 -19.83 76.00
N GLY A 771 49.67 -19.80 74.88
CA GLY A 771 49.74 -18.67 73.96
C GLY A 771 50.58 -17.50 74.48
N ASP A 772 51.55 -17.74 75.38
CA ASP A 772 52.40 -16.68 75.96
C ASP A 772 53.70 -16.42 75.17
N GLY A 773 53.89 -17.11 74.05
CA GLY A 773 55.06 -17.01 73.18
C GLY A 773 56.27 -17.79 73.69
N ARG A 774 56.13 -18.57 74.77
CA ARG A 774 57.20 -19.36 75.39
C ARG A 774 56.86 -20.83 75.43
N VAL A 775 57.89 -21.65 75.57
CA VAL A 775 57.74 -23.06 75.90
C VAL A 775 58.27 -23.34 77.30
N THR A 776 57.35 -23.65 78.21
CA THR A 776 57.63 -23.84 79.63
C THR A 776 57.09 -25.18 80.15
N ALA A 777 57.44 -25.52 81.40
CA ALA A 777 56.86 -26.69 82.05
C ALA A 777 55.35 -26.53 82.33
N LEU A 778 54.85 -25.29 82.34
CA LEU A 778 53.42 -25.01 82.52
C LEU A 778 52.61 -25.52 81.32
N ASP A 779 53.14 -25.37 80.10
CA ASP A 779 52.47 -25.83 78.88
C ASP A 779 52.26 -27.33 78.90
N ALA A 780 53.31 -28.09 79.25
CA ALA A 780 53.22 -29.54 79.43
C ALA A 780 52.24 -29.92 80.55
N LEU A 781 52.24 -29.19 81.67
CA LEU A 781 51.34 -29.44 82.78
C LEU A 781 49.87 -29.18 82.40
N ARG A 782 49.59 -28.17 81.58
CA ARG A 782 48.22 -27.88 81.10
C ARG A 782 47.69 -29.00 80.22
N VAL A 783 48.51 -29.54 79.32
CA VAL A 783 48.14 -30.75 78.55
C VAL A 783 47.89 -31.95 79.45
N ILE A 784 48.76 -32.21 80.44
CA ILE A 784 48.59 -33.34 81.38
C ILE A 784 47.30 -33.20 82.22
N ASN A 785 47.00 -31.98 82.68
CA ASN A 785 45.76 -31.71 83.42
C ASN A 785 44.53 -31.91 82.52
N GLU A 786 44.61 -31.52 81.26
CA GLU A 786 43.53 -31.73 80.29
C GLU A 786 43.28 -33.23 80.04
N LEU A 787 44.34 -34.03 79.89
CA LEU A 787 44.23 -35.49 79.80
C LEU A 787 43.57 -36.10 81.04
N ALA A 788 43.90 -35.61 82.24
CA ALA A 788 43.27 -36.06 83.47
C ALA A 788 41.77 -35.73 83.48
N ARG A 789 41.38 -34.55 82.99
CA ARG A 789 39.97 -34.15 82.86
C ARG A 789 39.21 -35.00 81.85
N ILE A 790 39.79 -35.20 80.66
CA ILE A 790 39.19 -36.05 79.62
C ILE A 790 38.95 -37.45 80.17
N ARG A 791 39.93 -38.02 80.88
CA ARG A 791 39.84 -39.36 81.48
C ARG A 791 38.73 -39.48 82.53
N ILE A 792 38.53 -38.45 83.35
CA ILE A 792 37.44 -38.38 84.34
C ILE A 792 36.07 -38.24 83.67
N SER A 793 35.99 -37.57 82.52
CA SER A 793 34.73 -37.46 81.75
C SER A 793 34.38 -38.73 80.97
N SER A 794 35.37 -39.56 80.61
CA SER A 794 35.19 -40.79 79.83
C SER A 794 34.99 -42.07 80.64
N GLU A 795 35.19 -42.05 81.97
CA GLU A 795 34.90 -43.16 82.87
C GLU A 795 34.02 -42.69 84.04
N PRO A 796 32.74 -43.11 84.16
CA PRO A 796 32.13 -43.14 85.49
C PRO A 796 32.86 -44.25 86.26
N GLU A 797 33.68 -43.88 87.25
CA GLU A 797 34.19 -44.82 88.25
C GLU A 797 32.99 -45.44 88.98
N ILE A 798 32.48 -46.55 88.45
CA ILE A 798 31.69 -47.50 89.23
C ILE A 798 32.69 -48.16 90.18
N LEU A 799 32.97 -47.51 91.30
CA LEU A 799 33.51 -48.16 92.48
C LEU A 799 32.42 -49.11 93.00
N TRP A 800 32.53 -50.39 92.65
CA TRP A 800 31.69 -51.47 93.17
C TRP A 800 31.91 -51.65 94.69
N ILE A 801 31.30 -50.78 95.49
CA ILE A 801 31.10 -50.99 96.94
C ILE A 801 29.94 -51.97 97.21
N ASP A 802 29.20 -52.39 96.18
CA ASP A 802 28.10 -53.34 96.33
C ASP A 802 28.53 -54.82 96.44
N HIS A 803 29.81 -55.15 96.17
CA HIS A 803 30.31 -56.53 96.33
C HIS A 803 30.83 -56.85 97.75
N LEU A 804 30.82 -55.90 98.70
CA LEU A 804 31.21 -56.14 100.09
C LEU A 804 30.08 -55.97 101.12
N MET A 805 28.87 -55.59 100.67
CA MET A 805 27.71 -55.42 101.57
C MET A 805 26.64 -56.53 101.44
N ALA A 806 26.75 -57.45 100.48
CA ALA A 806 25.80 -58.56 100.29
C ALA A 806 26.09 -59.82 101.13
N THR A 807 26.99 -59.76 102.13
CA THR A 807 27.32 -60.90 103.01
C THR A 807 27.09 -60.67 104.50
N SER A 808 26.51 -59.54 104.91
CA SER A 808 26.15 -59.32 106.34
C SER A 808 24.66 -59.03 106.51
N ASN A 809 23.94 -60.13 106.63
CA ASN A 809 22.50 -60.22 106.87
C ASN A 809 22.15 -59.71 108.29
N TRP A 810 22.02 -58.38 108.48
CA TRP A 810 21.47 -57.80 109.71
C TRP A 810 20.25 -56.94 109.42
N ALA A 811 19.21 -57.24 110.20
CA ALA A 811 17.84 -56.77 110.08
C ALA A 811 17.52 -55.60 111.02
N PHE A 812 16.33 -55.02 110.80
CA PHE A 812 15.57 -54.05 111.61
C PHE A 812 15.99 -52.58 111.42
N ASP A 813 15.09 -51.60 111.31
CA ASP A 813 13.65 -51.52 111.58
C ASP A 813 13.05 -50.33 110.80
N ASP A 814 11.75 -50.39 110.52
CA ASP A 814 10.92 -49.26 110.06
C ASP A 814 10.86 -48.19 111.16
N ASP A 815 11.15 -46.92 110.86
CA ASP A 815 10.39 -45.80 111.44
C ASP A 815 10.68 -44.45 110.74
N LEU A 816 9.60 -43.82 110.25
CA LEU A 816 9.39 -42.38 110.00
C LEU A 816 10.29 -41.70 108.95
N GLY A 817 9.79 -40.93 107.98
CA GLY A 817 8.50 -40.31 107.75
C GLY A 817 8.69 -39.29 106.63
N ASP A 818 7.58 -38.91 105.99
CA ASP A 818 7.44 -37.86 104.97
C ASP A 818 8.49 -36.75 105.02
N ASP A 819 9.13 -36.49 103.88
CA ASP A 819 9.19 -35.13 103.33
C ASP A 819 9.50 -35.21 101.82
N ASP A 820 8.46 -34.91 101.03
CA ASP A 820 8.55 -34.51 99.63
C ASP A 820 9.53 -33.33 99.50
N VAL A 821 10.70 -33.57 98.91
CA VAL A 821 11.54 -32.51 98.35
C VAL A 821 11.60 -32.69 96.85
N VAL A 822 10.74 -31.93 96.17
CA VAL A 822 10.79 -31.69 94.73
C VAL A 822 12.06 -30.88 94.43
N LEU A 823 13.10 -31.56 93.95
CA LEU A 823 14.22 -30.94 93.24
C LEU A 823 14.02 -31.14 91.73
N SER A 824 13.39 -30.16 91.09
CA SER A 824 13.54 -29.91 89.64
C SER A 824 14.37 -28.63 89.51
N SER A 825 15.69 -28.77 89.37
CA SER A 825 16.40 -28.76 88.08
C SER A 825 16.54 -27.34 87.52
N ILE A 826 17.65 -26.71 87.92
CA ILE A 826 18.45 -25.86 87.05
C ILE A 826 19.13 -26.80 86.06
N PHE A 827 18.86 -26.63 84.77
CA PHE A 827 19.80 -26.73 83.65
C PHE A 827 19.18 -26.01 82.45
#